data_AF-A0A512DDR5-F1
#
_entry.id   AF-A0A512DDR5-F1
#
_cell.length_a   1.000
_cell.length_b   1.000
_cell.length_c   1.000
_cell.angle_alpha   90.00
_cell.angle_beta   90.00
_cell.angle_gamma   90.00
#
_symmetry.space_group_name_H-M   'P 1'
#
loop_
_entity.id
_entity.type
_entity.pdbx_description
1 polymer ?
#
loop_
_entity_poly.entity_id
_entity_poly.type
_entity_poly.pdbx_seq_one_letter_code
_entity_poly.pdbx_strand_id
1 'polypeptide(L)'
;MVRACHAPATYDDRVTTAPQAAGEPPARGLPRWHAVDDVASSVRPPTSPTPPDLGDDAPGSGDHDDVLVHDDLGTRDDVGTRDPVPTRDPVRTRDPVRTRDPKGTHDAVRTRATDRIRDAVDTPDPVATHELIGTYDAVGTRDAVRPPDLAQTVDPQGRSNGPGTLARLLGTATLRLDATPRDRLWGWLGPLLVTALAAVLRFVHLGRPPTLVFDETHYVKHAWTLLQVGFEARWPDDPNPAFEAGQVDTFLPTADYSVHPQVGKWLIALGMQLAGPTPVGWRLAAAVAGTLSVLLLARIARRLFASTAMGTLAGGLLAVDGMAIVHSRTALLDGFLMLFALAAFGALLVDRDSARRRLARRVDEARERGLPLTGTGPGLGLRPWRLAAGLLLGLAIGTKWSGLYFLAVFGLVTVAWDLAARRAAGLPRWAVGGLVRDGAAAFVSLVPVALATYVATWFSWFRTPGAYERQWAATHPGEGVTWLPEALRSFWHYHQSMWQFHTTLTSPHPYAANPLGWPIQWRPTAFFFETPVPAGAACGSDRCAAAITALGNPVLWWAASLAVLVAVWWLVRHRDWRAAAVLSGFLAGWVPWLAYAHRTIFAFYSIAFTPWVVLVVVWGLDRLRRSTRHRRLAITVTVAFVLLVVAVSAFFYPVWTAQVVPHRFWQLHIWMPGWI
;
A
#
# COMPACT_ATOMS: atom_id res chain seq x y z
N MET A 1 -38.20 34.30 29.19
CA MET A 1 -38.69 35.36 30.09
C MET A 1 -40.20 35.18 30.23
N VAL A 2 -40.71 34.80 31.42
CA VAL A 2 -42.17 34.68 31.76
C VAL A 2 -42.92 33.59 30.95
N ARG A 3 -43.70 32.65 31.53
CA ARG A 3 -44.03 32.29 32.92
C ARG A 3 -44.30 30.77 32.99
N ALA A 4 -44.25 30.19 34.19
CA ALA A 4 -44.72 28.83 34.47
C ALA A 4 -46.02 28.86 35.31
N CYS A 5 -46.73 27.71 35.40
CA CYS A 5 -47.66 27.39 36.49
C CYS A 5 -47.87 25.85 36.58
N HIS A 6 -48.44 25.38 37.69
CA HIS A 6 -48.45 23.97 38.10
C HIS A 6 -49.69 23.15 37.67
N ALA A 7 -49.44 21.85 37.61
CA ALA A 7 -50.25 20.66 37.95
C ALA A 7 -51.28 20.80 39.11
N PRO A 8 -51.98 19.72 39.58
CA PRO A 8 -52.19 18.36 39.01
C PRO A 8 -53.68 17.91 38.98
N ALA A 9 -53.97 16.73 38.40
CA ALA A 9 -55.16 15.94 38.74
C ALA A 9 -54.91 14.43 38.50
N THR A 10 -55.54 13.57 39.31
CA THR A 10 -55.38 12.10 39.29
C THR A 10 -56.59 11.38 38.70
N TYR A 11 -56.35 10.27 37.99
CA TYR A 11 -57.21 9.10 38.10
C TYR A 11 -56.40 7.80 37.84
N ASP A 12 -56.65 6.77 38.64
CA ASP A 12 -56.14 5.40 38.47
C ASP A 12 -57.29 4.57 37.88
N ASP A 13 -57.03 3.78 36.83
CA ASP A 13 -57.93 2.69 36.50
C ASP A 13 -57.19 1.52 35.85
N ARG A 14 -57.68 0.30 36.09
CA ARG A 14 -56.86 -0.92 36.09
C ARG A 14 -57.32 -1.95 35.06
N VAL A 15 -56.34 -2.70 34.53
CA VAL A 15 -56.50 -4.09 34.03
C VAL A 15 -57.33 -4.19 32.71
N THR A 16 -56.93 -4.92 31.66
CA THR A 16 -56.73 -6.38 31.63
C THR A 16 -55.94 -6.83 30.38
N THR A 17 -55.54 -8.12 30.36
CA THR A 17 -55.28 -8.97 29.17
C THR A 17 -54.20 -8.55 28.16
N ALA A 18 -53.08 -9.27 28.20
CA ALA A 18 -52.36 -9.68 26.99
C ALA A 18 -52.96 -10.98 26.42
N PRO A 19 -52.69 -11.31 25.15
CA PRO A 19 -52.45 -12.70 24.76
C PRO A 19 -51.08 -12.92 24.09
N GLN A 20 -50.67 -14.18 24.06
CA GLN A 20 -49.43 -14.70 23.46
C GLN A 20 -49.44 -14.51 21.93
N ALA A 21 -48.42 -13.90 21.33
CA ALA A 21 -47.09 -14.44 20.99
C ALA A 21 -47.07 -15.32 19.73
N ALA A 22 -46.39 -14.82 18.69
CA ALA A 22 -45.86 -15.59 17.56
C ALA A 22 -44.38 -15.21 17.41
N GLY A 23 -43.48 -16.21 17.35
CA GLY A 23 -42.05 -15.98 17.54
C GLY A 23 -41.29 -15.60 16.27
N GLU A 24 -40.54 -14.50 16.32
CA GLU A 24 -39.38 -14.31 15.43
C GLU A 24 -38.16 -15.10 15.97
N PRO A 25 -37.28 -15.65 15.11
CA PRO A 25 -36.05 -16.29 15.56
C PRO A 25 -35.08 -15.26 16.17
N PRO A 26 -34.27 -15.64 17.16
CA PRO A 26 -33.36 -14.71 17.81
C PRO A 26 -32.33 -14.17 16.81
N ALA A 27 -32.40 -12.86 16.56
CA ALA A 27 -31.36 -12.15 15.85
C ALA A 27 -30.03 -12.34 16.59
N ARG A 28 -29.05 -12.99 15.96
CA ARG A 28 -27.70 -13.10 16.52
C ARG A 28 -27.15 -11.70 16.73
N GLY A 29 -27.05 -11.28 17.99
CA GLY A 29 -26.49 -9.98 18.35
C GLY A 29 -25.08 -9.88 17.81
N LEU A 30 -24.84 -8.91 16.92
CA LEU A 30 -23.49 -8.46 16.62
C LEU A 30 -22.89 -7.90 17.92
N PRO A 31 -21.62 -8.22 18.24
CA PRO A 31 -21.00 -7.75 19.47
C PRO A 31 -20.98 -6.21 19.52
N ARG A 32 -21.09 -5.64 20.72
CA ARG A 32 -20.84 -4.21 20.91
C ARG A 32 -19.39 -3.90 20.53
N TRP A 33 -19.20 -2.84 19.78
CA TRP A 33 -17.89 -2.41 19.28
C TRP A 33 -17.18 -1.63 20.39
N HIS A 34 -16.45 -2.35 21.22
CA HIS A 34 -15.41 -1.75 22.07
C HIS A 34 -14.19 -1.41 21.18
N ALA A 35 -13.46 -0.35 21.54
CA ALA A 35 -12.27 0.05 20.81
C ALA A 35 -11.06 -0.79 21.24
N VAL A 36 -9.87 -0.45 20.74
CA VAL A 36 -8.62 -1.16 21.08
C VAL A 36 -8.06 -0.59 22.40
N ASP A 37 -8.84 -0.74 23.47
CA ASP A 37 -8.57 -0.09 24.76
C ASP A 37 -7.58 -0.90 25.63
N ASP A 38 -7.57 -2.24 25.49
CA ASP A 38 -6.77 -3.16 26.33
C ASP A 38 -5.38 -3.54 25.78
N VAL A 39 -5.14 -3.48 24.47
CA VAL A 39 -3.97 -4.17 23.86
C VAL A 39 -2.63 -3.44 24.13
N ALA A 40 -2.68 -2.13 24.37
CA ALA A 40 -1.50 -1.33 24.76
C ALA A 40 -1.29 -1.26 26.28
N SER A 41 -2.37 -1.40 27.06
CA SER A 41 -2.42 -1.19 28.52
C SER A 41 -2.25 -2.48 29.33
N SER A 42 -2.72 -3.62 28.81
CA SER A 42 -2.71 -4.92 29.52
C SER A 42 -1.33 -5.59 29.62
N VAL A 43 -0.32 -5.15 28.84
CA VAL A 43 1.04 -5.70 28.91
C VAL A 43 1.80 -5.05 30.07
N ARG A 44 1.68 -5.63 31.27
CA ARG A 44 2.61 -5.34 32.37
C ARG A 44 4.03 -5.72 31.93
N PRO A 45 5.05 -4.86 32.10
CA PRO A 45 6.44 -5.23 31.85
C PRO A 45 6.89 -6.33 32.82
N PRO A 46 7.92 -7.12 32.49
CA PRO A 46 8.47 -8.09 33.41
C PRO A 46 8.99 -7.39 34.68
N THR A 47 8.52 -7.83 35.84
CA THR A 47 9.02 -7.36 37.13
C THR A 47 10.44 -7.85 37.33
N SER A 48 11.40 -6.94 37.46
CA SER A 48 12.76 -7.25 37.90
C SER A 48 12.75 -7.81 39.34
N PRO A 49 13.63 -8.76 39.67
CA PRO A 49 13.74 -9.27 41.03
C PRO A 49 14.29 -8.20 41.97
N THR A 50 13.78 -8.16 43.20
CA THR A 50 14.34 -7.33 44.27
C THR A 50 15.77 -7.77 44.63
N PRO A 51 16.69 -6.83 44.93
CA PRO A 51 18.00 -7.18 45.48
C PRO A 51 17.86 -7.86 46.86
N PRO A 52 18.83 -8.70 47.27
CA PRO A 52 18.89 -9.22 48.64
C PRO A 52 19.25 -8.09 49.61
N ASP A 53 18.57 -8.05 50.75
CA ASP A 53 18.90 -7.13 51.84
C ASP A 53 20.17 -7.56 52.56
N LEU A 54 21.01 -6.59 52.94
CA LEU A 54 22.17 -6.80 53.81
C LEU A 54 21.75 -6.36 55.22
N GLY A 55 21.44 -7.33 56.08
CA GLY A 55 20.93 -7.09 57.43
C GLY A 55 22.02 -6.95 58.50
N ASP A 56 21.57 -6.60 59.71
CA ASP A 56 22.30 -6.67 60.98
C ASP A 56 21.34 -7.13 62.11
N ASP A 57 21.90 -7.68 63.19
CA ASP A 57 21.34 -7.84 64.56
C ASP A 57 20.00 -8.58 64.81
N ALA A 58 20.09 -9.92 64.81
CA ALA A 58 19.78 -10.90 65.90
C ALA A 58 18.95 -10.51 67.18
N PRO A 59 18.52 -11.49 68.03
CA PRO A 59 17.86 -12.78 67.74
C PRO A 59 16.68 -13.12 68.70
N GLY A 60 15.80 -14.09 68.36
CA GLY A 60 14.86 -14.66 69.35
C GLY A 60 13.79 -15.64 68.84
N SER A 61 13.37 -16.55 69.72
CA SER A 61 12.22 -17.50 69.69
C SER A 61 10.94 -17.04 68.96
N GLY A 62 10.08 -17.92 68.43
CA GLY A 62 10.01 -19.39 68.48
C GLY A 62 8.59 -19.89 68.11
N ASP A 63 8.35 -21.21 68.19
CA ASP A 63 7.05 -21.91 68.19
C ASP A 63 6.16 -21.80 66.89
N HIS A 64 5.92 -22.94 66.21
CA HIS A 64 4.64 -23.71 66.16
C HIS A 64 3.54 -23.12 65.23
N ASP A 65 2.84 -23.84 64.34
CA ASP A 65 2.52 -25.28 64.24
C ASP A 65 2.33 -25.81 62.79
N ASP A 66 2.26 -27.13 62.63
CA ASP A 66 1.86 -27.87 61.41
C ASP A 66 0.33 -28.04 61.25
N VAL A 67 -0.13 -28.25 60.00
CA VAL A 67 -1.17 -29.22 59.53
C VAL A 67 -1.35 -28.97 58.01
N LEU A 68 -1.02 -29.84 57.04
CA LEU A 68 -1.33 -31.26 56.71
C LEU A 68 -2.72 -31.54 56.09
N VAL A 69 -2.77 -32.60 55.25
CA VAL A 69 -3.98 -33.29 54.69
C VAL A 69 -4.75 -32.49 53.59
N HIS A 70 -5.10 -33.00 52.40
CA HIS A 70 -4.84 -34.27 51.67
C HIS A 70 -5.05 -34.01 50.13
N ASP A 71 -4.33 -34.64 49.19
CA ASP A 71 -4.59 -35.93 48.49
C ASP A 71 -5.89 -35.99 47.63
N ASP A 72 -5.97 -36.64 46.46
CA ASP A 72 -4.96 -37.07 45.44
C ASP A 72 -5.71 -37.56 44.16
N LEU A 73 -4.97 -37.84 43.06
CA LEU A 73 -5.33 -38.68 41.89
C LEU A 73 -6.47 -38.25 40.92
N GLY A 74 -6.53 -38.78 39.68
CA GLY A 74 -5.46 -39.52 38.98
C GLY A 74 -5.80 -40.73 38.08
N THR A 75 -6.93 -40.77 37.36
CA THR A 75 -7.19 -41.77 36.26
C THR A 75 -7.92 -41.08 35.10
N ARG A 76 -7.63 -41.30 33.80
CA ARG A 76 -7.54 -42.51 32.94
C ARG A 76 -8.88 -43.23 32.70
N ASP A 77 -9.31 -43.20 31.44
CA ASP A 77 -10.06 -44.26 30.77
C ASP A 77 -9.74 -44.24 29.26
N ASP A 78 -10.02 -45.32 28.53
CA ASP A 78 -9.57 -45.56 27.15
C ASP A 78 -10.58 -46.43 26.35
N VAL A 79 -10.40 -46.58 25.02
CA VAL A 79 -11.22 -47.36 24.07
C VAL A 79 -12.62 -46.76 23.72
N GLY A 80 -13.10 -46.69 22.47
CA GLY A 80 -12.43 -46.85 21.17
C GLY A 80 -13.18 -47.69 20.12
N THR A 81 -13.57 -47.10 18.98
CA THR A 81 -13.93 -47.82 17.72
C THR A 81 -13.70 -46.96 16.47
N ARG A 82 -13.48 -47.59 15.31
CA ARG A 82 -13.30 -46.96 13.97
C ARG A 82 -14.54 -47.20 13.09
N ASP A 83 -14.68 -46.87 11.81
CA ASP A 83 -13.83 -46.38 10.68
C ASP A 83 -14.85 -45.78 9.62
N PRO A 84 -14.63 -45.61 8.29
CA PRO A 84 -13.42 -45.58 7.44
C PRO A 84 -13.30 -44.40 6.45
N VAL A 85 -12.15 -44.33 5.77
CA VAL A 85 -11.89 -43.58 4.52
C VAL A 85 -12.35 -44.38 3.27
N PRO A 86 -12.84 -43.74 2.19
CA PRO A 86 -13.09 -44.42 0.90
C PRO A 86 -12.03 -44.13 -0.19
N THR A 87 -11.16 -45.12 -0.44
CA THR A 87 -10.47 -45.39 -1.73
C THR A 87 -10.33 -46.93 -1.84
N ARG A 88 -10.34 -47.62 -2.99
CA ARG A 88 -10.12 -47.27 -4.41
C ARG A 88 -10.64 -48.42 -5.33
N ASP A 89 -11.07 -48.12 -6.57
CA ASP A 89 -11.02 -49.00 -7.77
C ASP A 89 -11.81 -50.37 -7.75
N PRO A 90 -11.97 -51.15 -8.86
CA PRO A 90 -11.35 -51.03 -10.20
C PRO A 90 -12.26 -51.17 -11.46
N VAL A 91 -11.65 -50.75 -12.58
CA VAL A 91 -11.77 -51.17 -14.00
C VAL A 91 -12.86 -52.20 -14.41
N ARG A 92 -13.63 -51.84 -15.46
CA ARG A 92 -13.98 -52.77 -16.56
C ARG A 92 -13.77 -52.11 -17.92
N THR A 93 -13.12 -52.83 -18.83
CA THR A 93 -12.94 -52.48 -20.25
C THR A 93 -13.64 -53.49 -21.16
N ARG A 94 -14.28 -53.02 -22.23
CA ARG A 94 -14.24 -53.64 -23.58
C ARG A 94 -15.06 -52.84 -24.62
N ASP A 95 -14.39 -52.55 -25.73
CA ASP A 95 -14.87 -52.15 -27.06
C ASP A 95 -15.80 -53.24 -27.70
N PRO A 96 -16.39 -53.09 -28.92
CA PRO A 96 -15.96 -52.17 -29.99
C PRO A 96 -17.00 -51.54 -30.97
N VAL A 97 -16.52 -50.52 -31.68
CA VAL A 97 -16.72 -50.22 -33.13
C VAL A 97 -18.13 -50.28 -33.75
N ARG A 98 -18.54 -49.15 -34.34
CA ARG A 98 -18.97 -49.15 -35.77
C ARG A 98 -18.70 -47.82 -36.48
N THR A 99 -18.00 -47.92 -37.61
CA THR A 99 -17.80 -46.85 -38.60
C THR A 99 -18.96 -46.83 -39.61
N ARG A 100 -19.35 -45.64 -40.11
CA ARG A 100 -19.93 -45.45 -41.46
C ARG A 100 -20.09 -43.96 -41.85
N ASP A 101 -19.10 -43.47 -42.58
CA ASP A 101 -19.34 -42.77 -43.87
C ASP A 101 -19.65 -43.85 -44.95
N PRO A 102 -20.08 -43.57 -46.21
CA PRO A 102 -19.91 -42.32 -46.98
C PRO A 102 -21.06 -41.89 -47.94
N LYS A 103 -20.81 -40.81 -48.72
CA LYS A 103 -21.45 -40.35 -49.98
C LYS A 103 -22.82 -39.65 -49.86
N GLY A 104 -23.17 -38.68 -50.73
CA GLY A 104 -22.47 -38.11 -51.92
C GLY A 104 -22.95 -36.68 -52.24
N THR A 105 -22.17 -35.82 -52.93
CA THR A 105 -22.16 -35.63 -54.40
C THR A 105 -23.59 -35.45 -54.97
N HIS A 106 -24.05 -34.27 -55.42
CA HIS A 106 -23.55 -33.37 -56.48
C HIS A 106 -24.09 -31.91 -56.24
N ASP A 107 -23.78 -30.83 -56.98
CA ASP A 107 -23.07 -30.66 -58.27
C ASP A 107 -22.36 -29.28 -58.37
N ALA A 108 -21.71 -28.96 -59.50
CA ALA A 108 -21.03 -27.68 -59.74
C ALA A 108 -21.41 -26.98 -61.06
N VAL A 109 -21.51 -25.65 -61.05
CA VAL A 109 -21.63 -24.78 -62.26
C VAL A 109 -20.63 -23.61 -62.18
N ARG A 110 -20.16 -23.13 -63.35
CA ARG A 110 -19.01 -22.22 -63.53
C ARG A 110 -19.39 -20.94 -64.31
N THR A 111 -18.68 -19.83 -63.99
CA THR A 111 -18.42 -18.65 -64.87
C THR A 111 -19.66 -17.85 -65.33
N ARG A 112 -19.58 -16.62 -65.89
CA ARG A 112 -18.51 -15.68 -66.29
C ARG A 112 -18.75 -14.32 -65.55
N ALA A 113 -17.95 -13.23 -65.52
CA ALA A 113 -17.16 -12.46 -66.49
C ALA A 113 -18.01 -11.92 -67.69
N THR A 114 -17.94 -10.68 -68.18
CA THR A 114 -17.19 -9.42 -67.87
C THR A 114 -18.25 -8.26 -67.70
N ASP A 115 -18.02 -6.94 -67.58
CA ASP A 115 -17.19 -6.02 -68.38
C ASP A 115 -16.96 -4.62 -67.75
N ARG A 116 -16.69 -3.57 -68.56
CA ARG A 116 -15.81 -2.43 -68.20
C ARG A 116 -16.24 -1.09 -68.85
N ILE A 117 -15.59 0.01 -68.42
CA ILE A 117 -15.41 1.33 -69.10
C ILE A 117 -16.47 2.45 -68.83
N ARG A 118 -15.99 3.53 -68.16
CA ARG A 118 -16.06 5.01 -68.43
C ARG A 118 -17.41 5.68 -68.85
N ASP A 119 -17.65 6.99 -68.70
CA ASP A 119 -16.81 8.20 -68.83
C ASP A 119 -17.04 9.30 -67.76
N ALA A 120 -16.40 10.46 -67.91
CA ALA A 120 -16.35 11.59 -66.97
C ALA A 120 -16.48 12.96 -67.67
N VAL A 121 -16.93 14.00 -66.95
CA VAL A 121 -17.05 15.39 -67.42
C VAL A 121 -16.77 16.39 -66.26
N ASP A 122 -15.99 17.43 -66.56
CA ASP A 122 -15.72 18.67 -65.80
C ASP A 122 -16.33 19.86 -66.58
N THR A 123 -16.58 21.10 -66.12
CA THR A 123 -16.23 21.95 -64.94
C THR A 123 -17.28 23.13 -64.93
N PRO A 124 -17.13 24.33 -64.30
CA PRO A 124 -16.41 24.80 -63.09
C PRO A 124 -17.26 25.69 -62.11
N ASP A 125 -16.64 26.04 -60.96
CA ASP A 125 -16.67 27.29 -60.14
C ASP A 125 -17.53 28.53 -60.49
N PRO A 126 -17.70 29.53 -59.57
CA PRO A 126 -17.72 29.51 -58.08
C PRO A 126 -18.79 30.46 -57.44
N VAL A 127 -18.83 30.57 -56.10
CA VAL A 127 -18.98 31.82 -55.28
C VAL A 127 -19.10 31.46 -53.78
N ALA A 128 -18.72 32.36 -52.87
CA ALA A 128 -18.69 32.11 -51.42
C ALA A 128 -19.49 33.15 -50.60
N THR A 129 -19.97 32.77 -49.41
CA THR A 129 -19.77 33.55 -48.17
C THR A 129 -20.19 32.78 -46.88
N HIS A 130 -19.34 32.89 -45.86
CA HIS A 130 -19.58 32.86 -44.40
C HIS A 130 -20.18 31.64 -43.65
N GLU A 131 -19.76 31.63 -42.37
CA GLU A 131 -19.94 30.74 -41.22
C GLU A 131 -21.42 30.50 -40.80
N LEU A 132 -21.77 29.61 -39.85
CA LEU A 132 -21.05 29.16 -38.64
C LEU A 132 -21.56 27.80 -38.10
N ILE A 133 -20.94 27.33 -37.01
CA ILE A 133 -21.30 26.16 -36.17
C ILE A 133 -20.87 24.79 -36.76
N GLY A 134 -19.63 24.39 -36.47
CA GLY A 134 -19.16 23.01 -36.62
C GLY A 134 -19.34 22.21 -35.32
N THR A 135 -20.02 21.06 -35.40
CA THR A 135 -20.20 20.12 -34.28
C THR A 135 -18.92 19.32 -33.98
N TYR A 136 -18.80 18.81 -32.74
CA TYR A 136 -17.73 17.89 -32.34
C TYR A 136 -17.72 16.63 -33.21
N ASP A 137 -16.58 16.29 -33.80
CA ASP A 137 -16.34 14.99 -34.43
C ASP A 137 -15.02 14.36 -33.95
N ALA A 138 -14.91 13.04 -34.04
CA ALA A 138 -13.91 12.24 -33.36
C ALA A 138 -12.53 12.33 -34.03
N VAL A 139 -11.50 12.69 -33.24
CA VAL A 139 -10.10 12.71 -33.68
C VAL A 139 -9.55 11.28 -33.87
N GLY A 140 -9.94 10.65 -34.98
CA GLY A 140 -9.38 9.40 -35.46
C GLY A 140 -7.93 9.61 -35.91
N THR A 141 -6.97 9.02 -35.20
CA THR A 141 -5.53 9.21 -35.47
C THR A 141 -5.09 8.51 -36.76
N ARG A 142 -5.34 9.12 -37.92
CA ARG A 142 -4.72 8.79 -39.21
C ARG A 142 -3.34 9.45 -39.34
N ASP A 143 -2.41 9.09 -38.46
CA ASP A 143 -0.98 9.29 -38.69
C ASP A 143 -0.37 8.00 -39.24
N ALA A 144 -0.58 7.76 -40.53
CA ALA A 144 0.16 6.76 -41.30
C ALA A 144 1.50 7.34 -41.80
N VAL A 145 2.20 8.10 -40.93
CA VAL A 145 3.58 8.50 -41.17
C VAL A 145 4.43 7.24 -41.15
N ARG A 146 4.66 6.70 -42.36
CA ARG A 146 5.68 5.71 -42.68
C ARG A 146 6.94 6.11 -41.91
N PRO A 147 7.60 5.21 -41.16
CA PRO A 147 8.83 5.59 -40.50
C PRO A 147 9.77 6.17 -41.57
N PRO A 148 10.48 7.28 -41.31
CA PRO A 148 11.74 7.45 -42.01
C PRO A 148 12.54 6.21 -41.66
N ASP A 149 12.87 5.39 -42.66
CA ASP A 149 13.96 4.46 -42.50
C ASP A 149 15.13 5.29 -42.00
N LEU A 150 15.69 4.90 -40.86
CA LEU A 150 16.95 5.46 -40.40
C LEU A 150 17.99 4.92 -41.37
N ALA A 151 18.10 5.61 -42.51
CA ALA A 151 19.09 5.38 -43.54
C ALA A 151 20.42 5.19 -42.81
N GLN A 152 21.03 4.03 -43.04
CA GLN A 152 22.24 3.66 -42.31
C GLN A 152 23.29 4.70 -42.68
N THR A 153 23.55 5.64 -41.77
CA THR A 153 24.60 6.63 -41.92
C THR A 153 25.92 5.90 -41.72
N VAL A 154 26.33 5.25 -42.81
CA VAL A 154 27.65 4.66 -42.99
C VAL A 154 28.63 5.83 -42.93
N ASP A 155 29.24 5.98 -41.76
CA ASP A 155 30.56 6.60 -41.62
C ASP A 155 31.46 6.03 -42.75
N PRO A 156 32.21 6.85 -43.51
CA PRO A 156 33.11 6.37 -44.56
C PRO A 156 34.09 5.26 -44.11
N GLN A 157 34.28 5.03 -42.80
CA GLN A 157 34.96 3.85 -42.25
C GLN A 157 34.13 2.55 -42.21
N GLY A 158 32.95 2.48 -42.84
CA GLY A 158 32.18 1.24 -43.04
C GLY A 158 31.52 0.65 -41.79
N ARG A 159 31.44 1.40 -40.69
CA ARG A 159 30.91 0.91 -39.40
C ARG A 159 29.38 0.92 -39.40
N SER A 160 28.76 -0.23 -39.16
CA SER A 160 27.30 -0.33 -39.02
C SER A 160 26.84 0.30 -37.70
N ASN A 161 26.30 1.52 -37.81
CA ASN A 161 25.80 2.32 -36.69
C ASN A 161 24.47 1.77 -36.13
N GLY A 162 24.53 0.59 -35.52
CA GLY A 162 23.45 0.05 -34.69
C GLY A 162 23.15 0.98 -33.51
N PRO A 163 21.97 0.86 -32.87
CA PRO A 163 21.51 1.82 -31.87
C PRO A 163 22.54 2.02 -30.75
N GLY A 164 23.00 3.27 -30.63
CA GLY A 164 24.06 3.70 -29.71
C GLY A 164 23.76 3.35 -28.25
N THR A 165 24.79 3.31 -27.40
CA THR A 165 24.70 2.70 -26.06
C THR A 165 23.58 3.31 -25.21
N LEU A 166 23.32 4.61 -25.35
CA LEU A 166 22.19 5.28 -24.71
C LEU A 166 20.82 4.68 -25.07
N ALA A 167 20.56 4.44 -26.37
CA ALA A 167 19.32 3.82 -26.85
C ALA A 167 19.22 2.36 -26.43
N ARG A 168 20.35 1.65 -26.35
CA ARG A 168 20.44 0.26 -25.85
C ARG A 168 20.15 0.15 -24.34
N LEU A 169 20.62 1.11 -23.54
CA LEU A 169 20.47 1.09 -22.07
C LEU A 169 19.11 1.61 -21.57
N LEU A 170 18.49 2.55 -22.27
CA LEU A 170 17.19 3.15 -21.87
C LEU A 170 16.00 2.71 -22.74
N GLY A 171 16.23 2.35 -24.01
CA GLY A 171 15.17 2.11 -24.99
C GLY A 171 14.68 3.40 -25.65
N THR A 172 14.39 3.34 -26.95
CA THR A 172 13.96 4.48 -27.77
C THR A 172 12.67 5.13 -27.28
N ALA A 173 11.71 4.35 -26.78
CA ALA A 173 10.47 4.88 -26.19
C ALA A 173 10.74 5.79 -24.98
N THR A 174 11.70 5.42 -24.13
CA THR A 174 12.09 6.20 -22.93
C THR A 174 12.80 7.50 -23.33
N LEU A 175 13.55 7.49 -24.44
CA LEU A 175 14.19 8.69 -25.00
C LEU A 175 13.22 9.64 -25.72
N ARG A 176 12.05 9.13 -26.14
CA ARG A 176 10.96 9.93 -26.75
C ARG A 176 10.00 10.54 -25.73
N LEU A 177 10.10 10.18 -24.44
CA LEU A 177 9.37 10.89 -23.38
C LEU A 177 9.80 12.36 -23.37
N ASP A 178 8.84 13.27 -23.27
CA ASP A 178 9.07 14.72 -23.20
C ASP A 178 9.82 15.31 -24.44
N ALA A 179 9.81 14.60 -25.57
CA ALA A 179 10.44 15.06 -26.81
C ALA A 179 9.74 16.30 -27.38
N THR A 180 8.42 16.26 -27.57
CA THR A 180 7.64 17.42 -28.05
C THR A 180 7.09 18.27 -26.90
N PRO A 181 6.73 19.55 -27.14
CA PRO A 181 5.97 20.36 -26.17
C PRO A 181 4.65 19.71 -25.75
N ARG A 182 3.97 19.02 -26.69
CA ARG A 182 2.73 18.27 -26.44
C ARG A 182 2.95 17.10 -25.47
N ASP A 183 4.05 16.36 -25.61
CA ASP A 183 4.40 15.25 -24.70
C ASP A 183 4.73 15.74 -23.27
N ARG A 184 5.31 16.94 -23.16
CA ARG A 184 5.59 17.60 -21.87
C ARG A 184 4.31 18.05 -21.19
N LEU A 185 3.44 18.75 -21.92
CA LEU A 185 2.14 19.24 -21.44
C LEU A 185 1.29 18.06 -20.93
N TRP A 186 0.98 17.09 -21.80
CA TRP A 186 0.20 15.92 -21.40
C TRP A 186 0.90 15.05 -20.35
N GLY A 187 2.23 15.05 -20.36
CA GLY A 187 3.08 14.40 -19.36
C GLY A 187 2.84 14.89 -17.93
N TRP A 188 2.38 16.13 -17.75
CA TRP A 188 2.01 16.70 -16.45
C TRP A 188 0.50 16.83 -16.29
N LEU A 189 -0.23 17.35 -17.28
CA LEU A 189 -1.66 17.60 -17.23
C LEU A 189 -2.48 16.34 -16.87
N GLY A 190 -2.17 15.20 -17.50
CA GLY A 190 -2.84 13.93 -17.17
C GLY A 190 -2.66 13.52 -15.70
N PRO A 191 -1.41 13.36 -15.21
CA PRO A 191 -1.12 13.13 -13.80
C PRO A 191 -1.72 14.16 -12.83
N LEU A 192 -1.73 15.45 -13.17
CA LEU A 192 -2.31 16.50 -12.32
C LEU A 192 -3.83 16.40 -12.24
N LEU A 193 -4.53 16.11 -13.34
CA LEU A 193 -5.99 15.93 -13.33
C LEU A 193 -6.43 14.75 -12.44
N VAL A 194 -5.73 13.59 -12.51
CA VAL A 194 -6.04 12.47 -11.61
C VAL A 194 -5.61 12.73 -10.16
N THR A 195 -4.63 13.62 -9.94
CA THR A 195 -4.26 14.10 -8.60
C THR A 195 -5.31 15.06 -8.03
N ALA A 196 -5.92 15.91 -8.86
CA ALA A 196 -7.03 16.77 -8.46
C ALA A 196 -8.28 15.95 -8.10
N LEU A 197 -8.61 14.92 -8.90
CA LEU A 197 -9.64 13.93 -8.53
C LEU A 197 -9.31 13.24 -7.21
N ALA A 198 -8.06 12.80 -7.02
CA ALA A 198 -7.62 12.17 -5.77
C ALA A 198 -7.80 13.10 -4.58
N ALA A 199 -7.49 14.40 -4.73
CA ALA A 199 -7.69 15.41 -3.69
C ALA A 199 -9.18 15.57 -3.34
N VAL A 200 -10.06 15.73 -4.33
CA VAL A 200 -11.51 15.84 -4.10
C VAL A 200 -12.04 14.64 -3.30
N LEU A 201 -11.69 13.41 -3.69
CA LEU A 201 -12.10 12.18 -3.02
C LEU A 201 -11.51 11.99 -1.59
N ARG A 202 -10.50 12.79 -1.23
CA ARG A 202 -9.81 12.71 0.08
C ARG A 202 -10.25 13.82 1.01
N PHE A 203 -10.21 15.07 0.54
CA PHE A 203 -10.46 16.26 1.35
C PHE A 203 -11.95 16.61 1.57
N VAL A 204 -12.86 16.23 0.65
CA VAL A 204 -14.29 16.53 0.82
C VAL A 204 -14.83 15.82 2.06
N HIS A 205 -15.36 16.59 3.01
CA HIS A 205 -15.76 16.13 4.35
C HIS A 205 -14.68 15.27 5.07
N LEU A 206 -13.40 15.70 5.04
CA LEU A 206 -12.29 14.98 5.70
C LEU A 206 -12.54 14.71 7.20
N GLY A 207 -13.17 15.66 7.90
CA GLY A 207 -13.55 15.55 9.31
C GLY A 207 -14.77 14.67 9.61
N ARG A 208 -15.14 13.73 8.73
CA ARG A 208 -16.19 12.73 8.97
C ARG A 208 -15.60 11.31 9.02
N PRO A 209 -15.88 10.52 10.08
CA PRO A 209 -16.71 10.85 11.25
C PRO A 209 -16.02 11.86 12.18
N PRO A 210 -16.77 12.53 13.09
CA PRO A 210 -16.19 13.51 14.02
C PRO A 210 -15.36 12.86 15.15
N THR A 211 -15.49 11.55 15.34
CA THR A 211 -14.76 10.78 16.35
C THR A 211 -13.42 10.28 15.80
N LEU A 212 -12.55 9.82 16.70
CA LEU A 212 -11.38 9.00 16.39
C LEU A 212 -11.84 7.62 15.91
N VAL A 213 -11.17 7.04 14.91
CA VAL A 213 -11.49 5.70 14.40
C VAL A 213 -10.28 4.79 14.41
N PHE A 214 -10.46 3.54 14.84
CA PHE A 214 -9.41 2.53 14.90
C PHE A 214 -8.16 3.04 15.66
N ASP A 215 -6.94 2.68 15.24
CA ASP A 215 -5.65 3.14 15.78
C ASP A 215 -5.46 4.68 15.84
N GLU A 216 -6.39 5.53 15.35
CA GLU A 216 -6.37 6.96 15.69
C GLU A 216 -6.42 7.18 17.21
N THR A 217 -7.04 6.26 17.97
CA THR A 217 -7.00 6.18 19.44
C THR A 217 -5.58 6.05 20.03
N HIS A 218 -4.55 5.78 19.22
CA HIS A 218 -3.16 5.82 19.66
C HIS A 218 -2.40 6.95 18.95
N TYR A 219 -2.36 6.94 17.62
CA TYR A 219 -1.45 7.81 16.88
C TYR A 219 -1.79 9.31 16.96
N VAL A 220 -3.07 9.69 17.14
CA VAL A 220 -3.47 11.11 17.25
C VAL A 220 -3.07 11.69 18.60
N LYS A 221 -3.42 11.00 19.69
CA LYS A 221 -3.07 11.40 21.06
C LYS A 221 -1.56 11.43 21.28
N HIS A 222 -0.81 10.43 20.79
CA HIS A 222 0.66 10.44 20.80
C HIS A 222 1.26 11.57 19.95
N ALA A 223 0.67 11.90 18.80
CA ALA A 223 1.12 13.01 17.97
C ALA A 223 0.87 14.37 18.64
N TRP A 224 -0.19 14.51 19.43
CA TRP A 224 -0.46 15.72 20.21
C TRP A 224 0.56 15.90 21.33
N THR A 225 0.83 14.86 22.15
CA THR A 225 1.81 14.97 23.23
C THR A 225 3.24 15.16 22.72
N LEU A 226 3.59 14.58 21.56
CA LEU A 226 4.85 14.88 20.88
C LEU A 226 5.00 16.38 20.59
N LEU A 227 3.93 17.05 20.14
CA LEU A 227 3.94 18.49 19.86
C LEU A 227 4.04 19.33 21.14
N GLN A 228 3.34 18.94 22.22
CA GLN A 228 3.27 19.74 23.46
C GLN A 228 4.45 19.52 24.41
N VAL A 229 4.88 18.27 24.62
CA VAL A 229 5.91 17.90 25.61
C VAL A 229 7.12 17.18 25.03
N GLY A 230 7.15 16.92 23.72
CA GLY A 230 8.31 16.35 23.04
C GLY A 230 8.47 14.82 23.19
N PHE A 231 7.46 14.12 23.70
CA PHE A 231 7.40 12.65 23.78
C PHE A 231 5.95 12.14 23.69
N GLU A 232 5.79 10.85 23.37
CA GLU A 232 4.53 10.13 23.53
C GLU A 232 4.20 10.00 25.03
N ALA A 233 3.26 10.79 25.54
CA ALA A 233 2.84 10.78 26.94
C ALA A 233 1.55 9.96 27.13
N ARG A 234 1.35 9.42 28.33
CA ARG A 234 0.17 8.63 28.69
C ARG A 234 -1.07 9.50 28.80
N TRP A 235 -2.22 8.85 28.76
CA TRP A 235 -3.52 9.47 28.95
C TRP A 235 -4.28 8.75 30.06
N PRO A 236 -5.31 9.37 30.66
CA PRO A 236 -6.26 8.69 31.55
C PRO A 236 -6.99 7.54 30.83
N ASP A 237 -7.69 6.72 31.61
CA ASP A 237 -8.61 5.70 31.08
C ASP A 237 -9.79 6.35 30.34
N ASP A 238 -10.27 5.70 29.27
CA ASP A 238 -11.21 6.23 28.25
C ASP A 238 -11.02 7.73 27.90
N PRO A 239 -9.88 8.12 27.30
CA PRO A 239 -9.59 9.51 27.01
C PRO A 239 -10.17 9.99 25.67
N ASN A 240 -10.89 9.13 24.92
CA ASN A 240 -11.43 9.48 23.60
C ASN A 240 -12.54 10.53 23.67
N PRO A 241 -13.61 10.38 24.49
CA PRO A 241 -14.67 11.38 24.57
C PRO A 241 -14.18 12.75 25.00
N ALA A 242 -13.19 12.81 25.90
CA ALA A 242 -12.55 14.04 26.33
C ALA A 242 -11.76 14.71 25.18
N PHE A 243 -10.91 13.94 24.49
CA PHE A 243 -10.12 14.45 23.36
C PHE A 243 -11.01 14.93 22.20
N GLU A 244 -12.05 14.17 21.86
CA GLU A 244 -13.02 14.51 20.81
C GLU A 244 -13.89 15.74 21.16
N ALA A 245 -14.17 15.96 22.44
CA ALA A 245 -14.77 17.19 22.95
C ALA A 245 -13.79 18.38 23.03
N GLY A 246 -12.52 18.22 22.61
CA GLY A 246 -11.49 19.26 22.62
C GLY A 246 -10.71 19.40 23.92
N GLN A 247 -10.88 18.49 24.90
CA GLN A 247 -10.16 18.50 26.18
C GLN A 247 -8.79 17.81 26.04
N VAL A 248 -7.95 18.39 25.19
CA VAL A 248 -6.71 17.78 24.67
C VAL A 248 -5.50 17.89 25.61
N ASP A 249 -5.63 18.56 26.75
CA ASP A 249 -4.56 18.77 27.72
C ASP A 249 -4.72 17.88 28.98
N THR A 250 -5.50 16.81 28.86
CA THR A 250 -5.78 15.82 29.91
C THR A 250 -4.70 14.73 30.04
N PHE A 251 -3.62 14.80 29.26
CA PHE A 251 -2.53 13.83 29.28
C PHE A 251 -1.73 13.85 30.59
N LEU A 252 -1.15 12.71 30.94
CA LEU A 252 -0.39 12.50 32.16
C LEU A 252 1.08 12.92 31.97
N PRO A 253 1.80 13.32 33.04
CA PRO A 253 3.20 13.74 32.95
C PRO A 253 4.22 12.59 32.74
N THR A 254 3.74 11.37 32.45
CA THR A 254 4.55 10.15 32.30
C THR A 254 4.52 9.63 30.87
N ALA A 255 5.62 9.05 30.40
CA ALA A 255 5.72 8.54 29.03
C ALA A 255 4.95 7.24 28.82
N ASP A 256 4.39 7.12 27.62
CA ASP A 256 3.70 5.94 27.12
C ASP A 256 4.62 5.07 26.27
N TYR A 257 4.32 3.78 26.19
CA TYR A 257 5.13 2.83 25.44
C TYR A 257 4.76 2.85 23.95
N SER A 258 5.60 3.50 23.14
CA SER A 258 5.37 3.65 21.71
C SER A 258 6.10 2.59 20.87
N VAL A 259 5.38 1.53 20.52
CA VAL A 259 5.85 0.41 19.68
C VAL A 259 6.27 0.78 18.25
N HIS A 260 6.08 2.04 17.83
CA HIS A 260 6.43 2.53 16.49
C HIS A 260 7.25 3.83 16.55
N PRO A 261 8.27 4.02 15.68
CA PRO A 261 9.06 5.25 15.67
C PRO A 261 8.27 6.52 15.31
N GLN A 262 8.91 7.70 15.43
CA GLN A 262 8.18 8.96 15.62
C GLN A 262 7.72 9.68 14.33
N VAL A 263 8.23 9.36 13.12
CA VAL A 263 8.02 10.19 11.90
C VAL A 263 6.54 10.33 11.53
N GLY A 264 5.79 9.23 11.47
CA GLY A 264 4.37 9.28 11.11
C GLY A 264 3.54 10.10 12.11
N LYS A 265 3.89 10.03 13.39
CA LYS A 265 3.25 10.82 14.45
C LYS A 265 3.58 12.31 14.31
N TRP A 266 4.84 12.66 14.01
CA TRP A 266 5.24 14.05 13.72
C TRP A 266 4.53 14.64 12.50
N LEU A 267 4.17 13.83 11.50
CA LEU A 267 3.36 14.28 10.37
C LEU A 267 1.89 14.52 10.77
N ILE A 268 1.30 13.65 11.59
CA ILE A 268 -0.04 13.88 12.18
C ILE A 268 -0.05 15.13 13.06
N ALA A 269 1.01 15.34 13.86
CA ALA A 269 1.21 16.52 14.71
C ALA A 269 1.25 17.81 13.89
N LEU A 270 1.98 17.83 12.77
CA LEU A 270 1.99 18.96 11.83
C LEU A 270 0.60 19.23 11.22
N GLY A 271 -0.20 18.19 10.98
CA GLY A 271 -1.61 18.35 10.59
C GLY A 271 -2.44 19.09 11.64
N MET A 272 -2.32 18.68 12.90
CA MET A 272 -3.00 19.35 14.03
C MET A 272 -2.46 20.75 14.32
N GLN A 273 -1.17 21.00 14.11
CA GLN A 273 -0.58 22.33 14.24
C GLN A 273 -1.15 23.33 13.20
N LEU A 274 -1.53 22.85 12.01
CA LEU A 274 -2.05 23.67 10.91
C LEU A 274 -3.57 23.85 10.91
N ALA A 275 -4.35 22.93 11.52
CA ALA A 275 -5.82 22.99 11.51
C ALA A 275 -6.49 22.64 12.86
N GLY A 276 -5.74 22.80 13.95
CA GLY A 276 -6.15 22.45 15.32
C GLY A 276 -6.21 20.94 15.58
N PRO A 277 -6.31 20.51 16.85
CA PRO A 277 -6.60 19.12 17.21
C PRO A 277 -8.08 18.82 16.91
N THR A 278 -8.39 18.68 15.62
CA THR A 278 -9.74 18.47 15.09
C THR A 278 -9.74 17.29 14.11
N PRO A 279 -10.91 16.69 13.81
CA PRO A 279 -11.04 15.62 12.81
C PRO A 279 -10.52 15.99 11.41
N VAL A 280 -10.41 17.29 11.10
CA VAL A 280 -9.74 17.78 9.89
C VAL A 280 -8.22 17.82 10.10
N GLY A 281 -7.76 18.40 11.20
CA GLY A 281 -6.33 18.55 11.51
C GLY A 281 -5.56 17.24 11.63
N TRP A 282 -6.03 16.27 12.43
CA TRP A 282 -5.28 15.01 12.58
C TRP A 282 -5.23 14.18 11.29
N ARG A 283 -6.25 14.29 10.42
CA ARG A 283 -6.30 13.61 9.11
C ARG A 283 -5.66 14.41 7.97
N LEU A 284 -5.37 15.70 8.15
CA LEU A 284 -4.84 16.61 7.12
C LEU A 284 -3.56 16.06 6.46
N ALA A 285 -2.59 15.65 7.26
CA ALA A 285 -1.31 15.15 6.75
C ALA A 285 -1.47 13.83 5.97
N ALA A 286 -2.38 12.94 6.40
CA ALA A 286 -2.68 11.69 5.68
C ALA A 286 -3.34 11.96 4.32
N ALA A 287 -4.28 12.94 4.27
CA ALA A 287 -4.92 13.37 3.02
C ALA A 287 -3.93 13.96 2.02
N VAL A 288 -2.98 14.79 2.50
CA VAL A 288 -1.86 15.30 1.68
C VAL A 288 -0.98 14.15 1.20
N ALA A 289 -0.54 13.25 2.09
CA ALA A 289 0.37 12.14 1.76
C ALA A 289 -0.21 11.18 0.72
N GLY A 290 -1.49 10.80 0.87
CA GLY A 290 -2.20 9.97 -0.10
C GLY A 290 -2.42 10.65 -1.45
N THR A 291 -2.71 11.95 -1.46
CA THR A 291 -2.86 12.75 -2.69
C THR A 291 -1.51 12.87 -3.44
N LEU A 292 -0.42 13.16 -2.73
CA LEU A 292 0.93 13.19 -3.31
C LEU A 292 1.35 11.81 -3.85
N SER A 293 0.92 10.72 -3.21
CA SER A 293 1.20 9.35 -3.66
C SER A 293 0.56 9.02 -5.02
N VAL A 294 -0.62 9.59 -5.33
CA VAL A 294 -1.23 9.49 -6.67
C VAL A 294 -0.38 10.18 -7.74
N LEU A 295 0.11 11.38 -7.47
CA LEU A 295 1.00 12.09 -8.41
C LEU A 295 2.32 11.34 -8.60
N LEU A 296 2.94 10.89 -7.50
CA LEU A 296 4.18 10.11 -7.54
C LEU A 296 4.01 8.83 -8.34
N LEU A 297 2.97 8.03 -8.06
CA LEU A 297 2.68 6.81 -8.80
C LEU A 297 2.48 7.09 -10.30
N ALA A 298 1.74 8.13 -10.67
CA ALA A 298 1.51 8.49 -12.06
C ALA A 298 2.82 8.82 -12.80
N ARG A 299 3.72 9.56 -12.16
CA ARG A 299 5.04 9.93 -12.73
C ARG A 299 6.01 8.73 -12.74
N ILE A 300 5.93 7.84 -11.76
CA ILE A 300 6.67 6.57 -11.67
C ILE A 300 6.25 5.62 -12.80
N ALA A 301 4.95 5.36 -12.94
CA ALA A 301 4.39 4.52 -14.00
C ALA A 301 4.69 5.08 -15.40
N ARG A 302 4.59 6.41 -15.60
CA ARG A 302 4.98 7.06 -16.87
C ARG A 302 6.43 6.74 -17.26
N ARG A 303 7.36 6.81 -16.30
CA ARG A 303 8.79 6.49 -16.49
C ARG A 303 9.00 5.00 -16.73
N LEU A 304 8.40 4.14 -15.91
CA LEU A 304 8.55 2.69 -15.98
C LEU A 304 8.05 2.10 -17.31
N PHE A 305 6.87 2.53 -17.76
CA PHE A 305 6.21 2.04 -18.97
C PHE A 305 6.55 2.86 -20.23
N ALA A 306 7.28 3.96 -20.10
CA ALA A 306 7.53 4.93 -21.17
C ALA A 306 6.24 5.35 -21.90
N SER A 307 5.21 5.73 -21.14
CA SER A 307 3.90 6.11 -21.67
C SER A 307 3.15 7.04 -20.72
N THR A 308 2.80 8.24 -21.19
CA THR A 308 1.95 9.19 -20.45
C THR A 308 0.59 8.57 -20.09
N ALA A 309 -0.04 7.85 -21.02
CA ALA A 309 -1.34 7.21 -20.79
C ALA A 309 -1.30 6.16 -19.67
N MET A 310 -0.26 5.32 -19.62
CA MET A 310 -0.08 4.35 -18.53
C MET A 310 0.28 5.02 -17.20
N GLY A 311 0.95 6.19 -17.25
CA GLY A 311 1.15 7.04 -16.08
C GLY A 311 -0.16 7.59 -15.51
N THR A 312 -0.93 8.29 -16.33
CA THR A 312 -2.26 8.82 -15.94
C THR A 312 -3.19 7.73 -15.45
N LEU A 313 -3.20 6.56 -16.10
CA LEU A 313 -3.97 5.39 -15.69
C LEU A 313 -3.58 4.89 -14.28
N ALA A 314 -2.28 4.77 -13.98
CA ALA A 314 -1.83 4.35 -12.65
C ALA A 314 -2.23 5.37 -11.56
N GLY A 315 -2.13 6.66 -11.86
CA GLY A 315 -2.64 7.70 -10.96
C GLY A 315 -4.16 7.58 -10.75
N GLY A 316 -4.93 7.46 -11.83
CA GLY A 316 -6.39 7.34 -11.77
C GLY A 316 -6.89 6.11 -10.99
N LEU A 317 -6.24 4.96 -11.15
CA LEU A 317 -6.58 3.74 -10.41
C LEU A 317 -6.29 3.88 -8.90
N LEU A 318 -5.19 4.52 -8.49
CA LEU A 318 -4.91 4.81 -7.07
C LEU A 318 -5.76 5.96 -6.50
N ALA A 319 -6.20 6.90 -7.36
CA ALA A 319 -7.11 7.97 -6.96
C ALA A 319 -8.44 7.42 -6.46
N VAL A 320 -8.95 6.35 -7.09
CA VAL A 320 -10.26 5.73 -6.80
C VAL A 320 -10.19 4.43 -5.98
N ASP A 321 -9.02 3.91 -5.65
CA ASP A 321 -8.89 2.68 -4.84
C ASP A 321 -9.28 2.90 -3.37
N GLY A 322 -10.08 1.99 -2.81
CA GLY A 322 -10.61 2.08 -1.45
C GLY A 322 -9.57 2.04 -0.35
N MET A 323 -8.58 1.14 -0.44
CA MET A 323 -7.50 1.02 0.54
C MET A 323 -6.72 2.34 0.60
N ALA A 324 -6.45 2.93 -0.57
CA ALA A 324 -5.80 4.23 -0.70
C ALA A 324 -6.69 5.40 -0.25
N ILE A 325 -8.00 5.39 -0.48
CA ILE A 325 -8.92 6.45 -0.01
C ILE A 325 -9.03 6.42 1.53
N VAL A 326 -9.28 5.25 2.12
CA VAL A 326 -9.41 5.08 3.58
C VAL A 326 -8.14 5.53 4.30
N HIS A 327 -6.96 5.06 3.91
CA HIS A 327 -5.69 5.49 4.52
C HIS A 327 -5.29 6.94 4.22
N SER A 328 -5.96 7.61 3.28
CA SER A 328 -5.83 9.06 3.09
C SER A 328 -6.82 9.86 3.95
N ARG A 329 -7.71 9.19 4.68
CA ARG A 329 -8.80 9.76 5.48
C ARG A 329 -8.83 9.23 6.92
N THR A 330 -7.72 8.65 7.37
CA THR A 330 -7.52 8.16 8.73
C THR A 330 -6.07 8.41 9.12
N ALA A 331 -5.82 8.92 10.32
CA ALA A 331 -4.51 9.36 10.79
C ALA A 331 -3.60 8.19 11.20
N LEU A 332 -3.27 7.31 10.24
CA LEU A 332 -2.46 6.11 10.45
C LEU A 332 -1.04 6.25 9.89
N LEU A 333 -0.08 5.58 10.52
CA LEU A 333 1.34 5.60 10.12
C LEU A 333 1.57 4.98 8.73
N ASP A 334 0.79 3.95 8.38
CA ASP A 334 1.01 3.13 7.18
C ASP A 334 0.82 3.89 5.85
N GLY A 335 0.02 4.97 5.83
CA GLY A 335 -0.10 5.86 4.69
C GLY A 335 1.20 6.64 4.40
N PHE A 336 1.90 7.08 5.46
CA PHE A 336 3.20 7.74 5.34
C PHE A 336 4.31 6.75 4.98
N LEU A 337 4.28 5.53 5.54
CA LEU A 337 5.17 4.43 5.15
C LEU A 337 5.07 4.17 3.63
N MET A 338 3.85 4.03 3.10
CA MET A 338 3.59 3.87 1.67
C MET A 338 4.16 5.04 0.86
N LEU A 339 3.91 6.29 1.27
CA LEU A 339 4.43 7.48 0.60
C LEU A 339 5.96 7.45 0.51
N PHE A 340 6.65 7.21 1.62
CA PHE A 340 8.12 7.19 1.65
C PHE A 340 8.71 6.02 0.84
N ALA A 341 8.12 4.82 0.91
CA ALA A 341 8.52 3.68 0.09
C ALA A 341 8.32 3.95 -1.42
N LEU A 342 7.17 4.51 -1.81
CA LEU A 342 6.88 4.88 -3.19
C LEU A 342 7.82 5.98 -3.71
N ALA A 343 8.08 7.00 -2.89
CA ALA A 343 9.03 8.08 -3.20
C ALA A 343 10.47 7.54 -3.36
N ALA A 344 10.92 6.64 -2.49
CA ALA A 344 12.23 5.99 -2.59
C ALA A 344 12.36 5.15 -3.88
N PHE A 345 11.34 4.35 -4.21
CA PHE A 345 11.29 3.61 -5.48
C PHE A 345 11.33 4.54 -6.70
N GLY A 346 10.61 5.66 -6.64
CA GLY A 346 10.66 6.72 -7.65
C GLY A 346 12.07 7.31 -7.80
N ALA A 347 12.72 7.67 -6.69
CA ALA A 347 14.08 8.17 -6.67
C ALA A 347 15.08 7.17 -7.26
N LEU A 348 14.95 5.87 -6.96
CA LEU A 348 15.77 4.81 -7.56
C LEU A 348 15.54 4.62 -9.06
N LEU A 349 14.32 4.84 -9.57
CA LEU A 349 14.07 4.87 -11.02
C LEU A 349 14.71 6.12 -11.68
N VAL A 350 14.76 7.27 -11.02
CA VAL A 350 15.51 8.44 -11.51
C VAL A 350 17.03 8.17 -11.48
N ASP A 351 17.53 7.58 -10.40
CA ASP A 351 18.93 7.16 -10.25
C ASP A 351 19.35 6.21 -11.37
N ARG A 352 18.61 5.11 -11.56
CA ARG A 352 18.79 4.13 -12.65
C ARG A 352 18.91 4.79 -14.02
N ASP A 353 18.03 5.73 -14.33
CA ASP A 353 18.01 6.43 -15.62
C ASP A 353 19.16 7.44 -15.76
N SER A 354 19.57 8.09 -14.67
CA SER A 354 20.73 8.99 -14.63
C SER A 354 22.04 8.22 -14.78
N ALA A 355 22.18 7.13 -14.03
CA ALA A 355 23.29 6.19 -14.09
C ALA A 355 23.48 5.59 -15.48
N ARG A 356 22.39 5.17 -16.15
CA ARG A 356 22.44 4.65 -17.53
C ARG A 356 22.84 5.71 -18.56
N ARG A 357 22.44 6.98 -18.40
CA ARG A 357 22.97 8.09 -19.22
C ARG A 357 24.47 8.32 -19.00
N ARG A 358 24.92 8.29 -17.74
CA ARG A 358 26.34 8.44 -17.38
C ARG A 358 27.19 7.27 -17.90
N LEU A 359 26.69 6.05 -17.80
CA LEU A 359 27.34 4.84 -18.31
C LEU A 359 27.44 4.85 -19.84
N ALA A 360 26.37 5.21 -20.55
CA ALA A 360 26.38 5.31 -22.01
C ALA A 360 27.49 6.25 -22.49
N ARG A 361 27.46 7.51 -22.04
CA ARG A 361 28.45 8.53 -22.45
C ARG A 361 29.89 8.07 -22.18
N ARG A 362 30.20 7.60 -20.97
CA ARG A 362 31.56 7.13 -20.62
C ARG A 362 32.03 5.88 -21.37
N VAL A 363 31.11 5.09 -21.93
CA VAL A 363 31.43 3.91 -22.75
C VAL A 363 31.58 4.28 -24.22
N ASP A 364 30.80 5.25 -24.72
CA ASP A 364 30.90 5.76 -26.08
C ASP A 364 32.13 6.68 -26.23
N GLU A 365 32.37 7.62 -25.29
CA GLU A 365 33.60 8.43 -25.14
C GLU A 365 34.89 7.58 -25.16
N ALA A 366 34.86 6.39 -24.56
CA ALA A 366 36.00 5.48 -24.53
C ALA A 366 36.24 4.82 -25.91
N ARG A 367 35.17 4.42 -26.60
CA ARG A 367 35.25 3.84 -27.96
C ARG A 367 35.71 4.86 -29.00
N GLU A 368 35.22 6.09 -28.91
CA GLU A 368 35.63 7.21 -29.76
C GLU A 368 37.14 7.48 -29.66
N ARG A 369 37.71 7.35 -28.46
CA ARG A 369 39.15 7.49 -28.19
C ARG A 369 39.97 6.22 -28.48
N GLY A 370 39.35 5.16 -29.01
CA GLY A 370 40.01 3.86 -29.22
C GLY A 370 40.44 3.14 -27.93
N LEU A 371 40.00 3.61 -26.76
CA LEU A 371 40.43 3.05 -25.47
C LEU A 371 39.73 1.70 -25.22
N PRO A 372 40.49 0.64 -24.90
CA PRO A 372 39.91 -0.68 -24.68
C PRO A 372 39.06 -0.67 -23.40
N LEU A 373 37.85 -1.25 -23.48
CA LEU A 373 36.88 -1.34 -22.37
C LEU A 373 37.31 -2.40 -21.33
N THR A 374 38.48 -2.23 -20.71
CA THR A 374 39.11 -3.21 -19.81
C THR A 374 38.51 -3.19 -18.40
N GLY A 375 38.83 -4.23 -17.62
CA GLY A 375 38.49 -4.32 -16.21
C GLY A 375 36.98 -4.30 -15.94
N THR A 376 36.60 -3.58 -14.88
CA THR A 376 35.20 -3.44 -14.42
C THR A 376 34.41 -2.33 -15.15
N GLY A 377 35.06 -1.59 -16.05
CA GLY A 377 34.50 -0.41 -16.71
C GLY A 377 34.41 0.84 -15.82
N PRO A 378 33.87 1.95 -16.35
CA PRO A 378 33.88 3.24 -15.66
C PRO A 378 33.08 3.23 -14.36
N GLY A 379 33.52 4.03 -13.39
CA GLY A 379 32.69 4.43 -12.25
C GLY A 379 31.65 5.48 -12.66
N LEU A 380 30.62 5.69 -11.85
CA LEU A 380 29.51 6.62 -12.15
C LEU A 380 29.48 7.89 -11.25
N GLY A 381 30.39 7.95 -10.26
CA GLY A 381 30.50 9.04 -9.29
C GLY A 381 29.36 9.04 -8.26
N LEU A 382 29.19 10.17 -7.57
CA LEU A 382 28.08 10.38 -6.64
C LEU A 382 26.73 10.22 -7.35
N ARG A 383 25.81 9.50 -6.70
CA ARG A 383 24.44 9.21 -7.16
C ARG A 383 23.43 9.87 -6.21
N PRO A 384 23.13 11.17 -6.34
CA PRO A 384 22.33 11.92 -5.36
C PRO A 384 20.90 11.38 -5.22
N TRP A 385 20.29 10.89 -6.31
CA TRP A 385 18.98 10.22 -6.28
C TRP A 385 18.98 8.91 -5.48
N ARG A 386 20.14 8.25 -5.33
CA ARG A 386 20.30 7.08 -4.47
C ARG A 386 20.43 7.47 -2.99
N LEU A 387 21.18 8.54 -2.69
CA LEU A 387 21.22 9.12 -1.34
C LEU A 387 19.83 9.58 -0.89
N ALA A 388 19.08 10.23 -1.78
CA ALA A 388 17.69 10.61 -1.52
C ALA A 388 16.79 9.39 -1.28
N ALA A 389 16.98 8.29 -2.01
CA ALA A 389 16.28 7.03 -1.73
C ALA A 389 16.66 6.43 -0.37
N GLY A 390 17.93 6.49 0.03
CA GLY A 390 18.40 6.08 1.35
C GLY A 390 17.73 6.90 2.47
N LEU A 391 17.67 8.22 2.33
CA LEU A 391 16.96 9.11 3.24
C LEU A 391 15.47 8.79 3.32
N LEU A 392 14.80 8.63 2.18
CA LEU A 392 13.37 8.27 2.13
C LEU A 392 13.10 6.89 2.75
N LEU A 393 14.00 5.93 2.60
CA LEU A 393 13.92 4.63 3.27
C LEU A 393 14.18 4.73 4.78
N GLY A 394 15.07 5.63 5.22
CA GLY A 394 15.24 5.96 6.64
C GLY A 394 13.99 6.58 7.26
N LEU A 395 13.30 7.48 6.55
CA LEU A 395 11.99 8.03 6.97
C LEU A 395 10.89 6.96 6.98
N ALA A 396 10.92 6.01 6.04
CA ALA A 396 10.00 4.86 6.03
C ALA A 396 10.20 3.98 7.28
N ILE A 397 11.45 3.62 7.61
CA ILE A 397 11.77 2.85 8.83
C ILE A 397 11.44 3.65 10.09
N GLY A 398 11.70 4.97 10.07
CA GLY A 398 11.31 5.94 11.10
C GLY A 398 9.80 6.20 11.20
N THR A 399 9.01 5.60 10.31
CA THR A 399 7.54 5.56 10.41
C THR A 399 7.09 4.20 10.94
N LYS A 400 7.60 3.09 10.39
CA LYS A 400 7.27 1.72 10.80
C LYS A 400 8.37 0.77 10.35
N TRP A 401 8.79 -0.18 11.20
CA TRP A 401 9.94 -1.07 10.92
C TRP A 401 9.78 -1.96 9.68
N SER A 402 8.57 -2.18 9.17
CA SER A 402 8.34 -2.81 7.85
C SER A 402 9.04 -2.08 6.70
N GLY A 403 9.44 -0.81 6.87
CA GLY A 403 10.34 -0.08 5.96
C GLY A 403 11.69 -0.78 5.73
N LEU A 404 12.17 -1.62 6.66
CA LEU A 404 13.40 -2.40 6.50
C LEU A 404 13.32 -3.38 5.33
N TYR A 405 12.14 -3.96 5.09
CA TYR A 405 11.92 -4.88 3.98
C TYR A 405 12.01 -4.15 2.63
N PHE A 406 11.51 -2.91 2.56
CA PHE A 406 11.67 -2.05 1.39
C PHE A 406 13.14 -1.66 1.17
N LEU A 407 13.90 -1.34 2.23
CA LEU A 407 15.33 -1.06 2.12
C LEU A 407 16.11 -2.27 1.57
N ALA A 408 15.86 -3.47 2.08
CA ALA A 408 16.51 -4.70 1.63
C ALA A 408 16.18 -5.01 0.15
N VAL A 409 14.89 -5.07 -0.20
CA VAL A 409 14.45 -5.43 -1.56
C VAL A 409 14.87 -4.37 -2.58
N PHE A 410 14.76 -3.08 -2.26
CA PHE A 410 15.16 -2.01 -3.19
C PHE A 410 16.68 -1.91 -3.32
N GLY A 411 17.45 -2.23 -2.28
CA GLY A 411 18.90 -2.42 -2.37
C GLY A 411 19.25 -3.49 -3.41
N LEU A 412 18.67 -4.69 -3.28
CA LEU A 412 18.90 -5.81 -4.20
C LEU A 412 18.46 -5.48 -5.65
N VAL A 413 17.29 -4.85 -5.84
CA VAL A 413 16.79 -4.40 -7.15
C VAL A 413 17.73 -3.37 -7.78
N THR A 414 18.30 -2.47 -6.98
CA THR A 414 19.26 -1.46 -7.44
C THR A 414 20.55 -2.10 -7.95
N VAL A 415 21.12 -3.07 -7.22
CA VAL A 415 22.31 -3.82 -7.66
C VAL A 415 22.02 -4.62 -8.93
N ALA A 416 20.85 -5.26 -9.02
CA ALA A 416 20.42 -5.99 -10.23
C ALA A 416 20.26 -5.06 -11.46
N TRP A 417 19.73 -3.85 -11.29
CA TRP A 417 19.59 -2.88 -12.37
C TRP A 417 20.93 -2.31 -12.88
N ASP A 418 21.92 -2.16 -12.01
CA ASP A 418 23.28 -1.73 -12.37
C ASP A 418 24.07 -2.87 -13.05
N LEU A 419 24.01 -4.10 -12.51
CA LEU A 419 24.55 -5.31 -13.16
C LEU A 419 24.01 -5.48 -14.59
N ALA A 420 22.69 -5.37 -14.75
CA ALA A 420 22.04 -5.44 -16.05
C ALA A 420 22.47 -4.29 -16.98
N ALA A 421 22.76 -3.09 -16.45
CA ALA A 421 23.27 -1.97 -17.23
C ALA A 421 24.71 -2.22 -17.71
N ARG A 422 25.61 -2.70 -16.85
CA ARG A 422 27.00 -3.05 -17.25
C ARG A 422 27.03 -4.16 -18.30
N ARG A 423 26.18 -5.19 -18.14
CA ARG A 423 26.05 -6.27 -19.13
C ARG A 423 25.53 -5.75 -20.47
N ALA A 424 24.49 -4.92 -20.47
CA ALA A 424 23.92 -4.34 -21.69
C ALA A 424 24.84 -3.31 -22.39
N ALA A 425 25.75 -2.67 -21.65
CA ALA A 425 26.79 -1.79 -22.22
C ALA A 425 27.92 -2.56 -22.94
N GLY A 426 28.06 -3.86 -22.69
CA GLY A 426 29.11 -4.71 -23.27
C GLY A 426 30.44 -4.69 -22.50
N LEU A 427 30.43 -4.47 -21.19
CA LEU A 427 31.65 -4.50 -20.37
C LEU A 427 32.08 -5.96 -20.07
N PRO A 428 33.37 -6.32 -20.17
CA PRO A 428 33.82 -7.71 -20.04
C PRO A 428 33.64 -8.25 -18.61
N ARG A 429 34.18 -7.57 -17.58
CA ARG A 429 33.97 -7.97 -16.17
C ARG A 429 32.71 -7.31 -15.57
N TRP A 430 31.60 -7.30 -16.32
CA TRP A 430 30.34 -6.65 -15.90
C TRP A 430 29.82 -7.13 -14.54
N ALA A 431 29.98 -8.42 -14.22
CA ALA A 431 29.53 -9.01 -12.96
C ALA A 431 30.33 -8.47 -11.76
N VAL A 432 31.66 -8.52 -11.84
CA VAL A 432 32.56 -7.97 -10.81
C VAL A 432 32.37 -6.46 -10.67
N GLY A 433 32.20 -5.74 -11.79
CA GLY A 433 31.93 -4.30 -11.76
C GLY A 433 30.59 -3.94 -11.12
N GLY A 434 29.53 -4.71 -11.39
CA GLY A 434 28.21 -4.45 -10.80
C GLY A 434 28.13 -4.85 -9.32
N LEU A 435 28.70 -5.98 -8.93
CA LEU A 435 28.72 -6.44 -7.53
C LEU A 435 29.67 -5.61 -6.66
N VAL A 436 30.96 -5.55 -7.01
CA VAL A 436 31.98 -4.94 -6.15
C VAL A 436 31.93 -3.41 -6.24
N ARG A 437 31.87 -2.83 -7.45
CA ARG A 437 31.92 -1.36 -7.60
C ARG A 437 30.58 -0.70 -7.37
N ASP A 438 29.54 -1.11 -8.10
CA ASP A 438 28.23 -0.46 -7.99
C ASP A 438 27.43 -0.95 -6.77
N GLY A 439 27.64 -2.20 -6.34
CA GLY A 439 26.98 -2.81 -5.19
C GLY A 439 27.51 -2.34 -3.84
N ALA A 440 28.83 -2.28 -3.64
CA ALA A 440 29.38 -1.65 -2.44
C ALA A 440 29.01 -0.16 -2.38
N ALA A 441 29.06 0.55 -3.52
CA ALA A 441 28.56 1.92 -3.60
C ALA A 441 27.05 2.02 -3.32
N ALA A 442 26.24 1.02 -3.69
CA ALA A 442 24.81 0.97 -3.35
C ALA A 442 24.59 0.78 -1.86
N PHE A 443 25.31 -0.15 -1.22
CA PHE A 443 25.27 -0.36 0.22
C PHE A 443 25.60 0.93 0.98
N VAL A 444 26.76 1.54 0.70
CA VAL A 444 27.24 2.75 1.40
C VAL A 444 26.33 3.97 1.22
N SER A 445 25.60 4.08 0.10
CA SER A 445 24.69 5.20 -0.18
C SER A 445 23.22 4.94 0.13
N LEU A 446 22.85 3.72 0.55
CA LEU A 446 21.50 3.38 0.99
C LEU A 446 21.46 3.04 2.48
N VAL A 447 22.29 2.10 2.96
CA VAL A 447 22.16 1.54 4.31
C VAL A 447 22.66 2.51 5.40
N PRO A 448 23.89 3.08 5.34
CA PRO A 448 24.31 4.11 6.29
C PRO A 448 23.44 5.37 6.25
N VAL A 449 22.92 5.75 5.07
CA VAL A 449 22.06 6.93 4.92
C VAL A 449 20.67 6.69 5.54
N ALA A 450 20.08 5.51 5.32
CA ALA A 450 18.84 5.11 5.96
C ALA A 450 19.00 4.98 7.48
N LEU A 451 20.12 4.42 7.98
CA LEU A 451 20.42 4.30 9.40
C LEU A 451 20.64 5.67 10.07
N ALA A 452 21.45 6.55 9.47
CA ALA A 452 21.68 7.90 10.00
C ALA A 452 20.40 8.72 10.00
N THR A 453 19.57 8.62 8.95
CA THR A 453 18.25 9.24 8.91
C THR A 453 17.34 8.66 9.99
N TYR A 454 17.29 7.34 10.15
CA TYR A 454 16.49 6.68 11.17
C TYR A 454 16.84 7.17 12.58
N VAL A 455 18.11 7.14 12.98
CA VAL A 455 18.57 7.65 14.29
C VAL A 455 18.24 9.13 14.44
N ALA A 456 18.41 9.95 13.40
CA ALA A 456 18.02 11.36 13.41
C ALA A 456 16.51 11.59 13.59
N THR A 457 15.64 10.66 13.18
CA THR A 457 14.18 10.80 13.39
C THR A 457 13.75 10.64 14.85
N TRP A 458 14.61 10.09 15.71
CA TRP A 458 14.41 10.03 17.16
C TRP A 458 14.93 11.27 17.91
N PHE A 459 15.16 12.40 17.21
CA PHE A 459 15.71 13.63 17.81
C PHE A 459 14.96 14.08 19.07
N SER A 460 13.64 13.88 19.13
CA SER A 460 12.82 14.32 20.27
C SER A 460 13.04 13.43 21.48
N TRP A 461 13.01 12.11 21.30
CA TRP A 461 13.38 11.14 22.34
C TRP A 461 14.79 11.40 22.89
N PHE A 462 15.78 11.67 22.03
CA PHE A 462 17.14 11.98 22.49
C PHE A 462 17.23 13.26 23.34
N ARG A 463 16.44 14.29 23.00
CA ARG A 463 16.43 15.60 23.65
C ARG A 463 15.59 15.67 24.92
N THR A 464 14.59 14.82 25.08
CA THR A 464 13.59 14.97 26.15
C THR A 464 13.78 13.91 27.25
N PRO A 465 14.29 14.28 28.45
CA PRO A 465 14.64 13.31 29.49
C PRO A 465 13.47 12.45 29.99
N GLY A 466 12.24 12.97 29.93
CA GLY A 466 11.02 12.27 30.34
C GLY A 466 10.49 11.24 29.34
N ALA A 467 11.09 11.10 28.16
CA ALA A 467 10.63 10.15 27.14
C ALA A 467 10.80 8.68 27.59
N TYR A 468 9.99 7.78 27.02
CA TYR A 468 9.92 6.38 27.43
C TYR A 468 11.29 5.68 27.39
N GLU A 469 11.67 5.01 28.50
CA GLU A 469 12.98 4.35 28.71
C GLU A 469 14.23 5.24 28.49
N ARG A 470 14.09 6.57 28.32
CA ARG A 470 15.20 7.48 27.97
C ARG A 470 16.35 7.49 28.98
N GLN A 471 16.04 7.30 30.25
CA GLN A 471 17.01 7.25 31.36
C GLN A 471 17.25 5.83 31.89
N TRP A 472 16.77 4.78 31.20
CA TRP A 472 16.91 3.37 31.64
C TRP A 472 18.36 3.02 32.01
N ALA A 473 19.33 3.40 31.17
CA ALA A 473 20.74 3.12 31.39
C ALA A 473 21.32 3.76 32.66
N ALA A 474 20.76 4.88 33.13
CA ALA A 474 21.22 5.58 34.33
C ALA A 474 20.68 4.93 35.62
N THR A 475 19.52 4.28 35.57
CA THR A 475 18.98 3.49 36.70
C THR A 475 19.44 2.02 36.69
N HIS A 476 20.02 1.55 35.58
CA HIS A 476 20.59 0.20 35.42
C HIS A 476 22.11 0.30 35.09
N PRO A 477 22.96 0.71 36.05
CA PRO A 477 24.39 0.83 35.85
C PRO A 477 25.02 -0.55 35.60
N GLY A 478 25.91 -0.65 34.61
CA GLY A 478 26.58 -1.92 34.26
C GLY A 478 25.74 -2.90 33.42
N GLU A 479 24.46 -2.64 33.18
CA GLU A 479 23.61 -3.51 32.36
C GLU A 479 23.61 -3.19 30.86
N GLY A 480 23.26 -4.18 30.04
CA GLY A 480 23.13 -4.04 28.59
C GLY A 480 24.47 -3.83 27.88
N VAL A 481 24.48 -3.00 26.84
CA VAL A 481 25.67 -2.79 25.99
C VAL A 481 26.56 -1.70 26.62
N THR A 482 27.30 -2.06 27.67
CA THR A 482 28.03 -1.13 28.57
C THR A 482 29.07 -0.22 27.92
N TRP A 483 29.61 -0.57 26.75
CA TRP A 483 30.54 0.30 26.02
C TRP A 483 29.85 1.46 25.27
N LEU A 484 28.51 1.46 25.17
CA LEU A 484 27.76 2.59 24.62
C LEU A 484 27.51 3.66 25.70
N PRO A 485 27.62 4.96 25.35
CA PRO A 485 27.12 6.05 26.18
C PRO A 485 25.65 5.83 26.57
N GLU A 486 25.26 6.25 27.78
CA GLU A 486 23.96 5.94 28.38
C GLU A 486 22.76 6.21 27.48
N ALA A 487 22.74 7.35 26.78
CA ALA A 487 21.65 7.68 25.86
C ALA A 487 21.52 6.67 24.70
N LEU A 488 22.62 6.09 24.22
CA LEU A 488 22.63 5.03 23.20
C LEU A 488 22.36 3.63 23.81
N ARG A 489 22.75 3.42 25.07
CA ARG A 489 22.46 2.19 25.83
C ARG A 489 20.96 2.08 26.17
N SER A 490 20.33 3.16 26.61
CA SER A 490 18.86 3.30 26.73
C SER A 490 18.16 3.15 25.37
N PHE A 491 18.70 3.75 24.31
CA PHE A 491 18.11 3.67 22.97
C PHE A 491 18.10 2.23 22.43
N TRP A 492 19.20 1.50 22.66
CA TRP A 492 19.30 0.07 22.36
C TRP A 492 18.32 -0.75 23.18
N HIS A 493 18.19 -0.50 24.49
CA HIS A 493 17.23 -1.19 25.35
C HIS A 493 15.78 -1.01 24.84
N TYR A 494 15.36 0.22 24.54
CA TYR A 494 14.04 0.50 23.97
C TYR A 494 13.81 -0.23 22.63
N HIS A 495 14.87 -0.40 21.81
CA HIS A 495 14.78 -1.24 20.61
C HIS A 495 14.65 -2.74 20.91
N GLN A 496 15.16 -3.23 22.04
CA GLN A 496 14.90 -4.60 22.51
C GLN A 496 13.44 -4.75 22.96
N SER A 497 12.91 -3.80 23.73
CA SER A 497 11.49 -3.74 24.14
C SER A 497 10.56 -3.76 22.91
N MET A 498 10.82 -2.88 21.93
CA MET A 498 10.10 -2.84 20.66
C MET A 498 10.20 -4.16 19.87
N TRP A 499 11.38 -4.78 19.82
CA TRP A 499 11.59 -6.07 19.13
C TRP A 499 10.81 -7.20 19.81
N GLN A 500 10.79 -7.25 21.13
CA GLN A 500 10.01 -8.22 21.90
C GLN A 500 8.51 -8.09 21.55
N PHE A 501 7.94 -6.89 21.62
CA PHE A 501 6.54 -6.66 21.21
C PHE A 501 6.26 -7.08 19.76
N HIS A 502 7.17 -6.77 18.82
CA HIS A 502 7.04 -7.17 17.42
C HIS A 502 7.34 -8.64 17.11
N THR A 503 7.70 -9.44 18.12
CA THR A 503 7.86 -10.90 17.99
C THR A 503 6.88 -11.70 18.83
N THR A 504 6.33 -11.16 19.93
CA THR A 504 5.43 -11.89 20.85
C THR A 504 3.96 -11.51 20.79
N LEU A 505 3.56 -10.44 20.07
CA LEU A 505 2.14 -10.05 19.98
C LEU A 505 1.28 -11.09 19.26
N THR A 506 0.55 -11.89 20.05
CA THR A 506 -0.37 -12.96 19.62
C THR A 506 -1.79 -12.82 20.20
N SER A 507 -2.08 -11.73 20.93
CA SER A 507 -3.38 -11.47 21.56
C SER A 507 -4.53 -11.56 20.55
N PRO A 508 -5.57 -12.38 20.78
CA PRO A 508 -6.61 -12.64 19.77
C PRO A 508 -7.44 -11.39 19.46
N HIS A 509 -7.76 -11.16 18.19
CA HIS A 509 -8.57 -10.02 17.75
C HIS A 509 -9.51 -10.40 16.60
N PRO A 510 -10.81 -10.05 16.61
CA PRO A 510 -11.79 -10.49 15.59
C PRO A 510 -11.44 -10.13 14.14
N TYR A 511 -10.76 -9.00 13.93
CA TYR A 511 -10.30 -8.53 12.61
C TYR A 511 -8.86 -8.93 12.24
N ALA A 512 -8.21 -9.80 13.02
CA ALA A 512 -6.95 -10.41 12.60
C ALA A 512 -7.16 -11.20 11.30
N ALA A 513 -6.21 -11.09 10.35
CA ALA A 513 -6.38 -11.55 8.99
C ALA A 513 -5.11 -12.23 8.46
N ASN A 514 -5.21 -13.50 8.10
CA ASN A 514 -4.08 -14.28 7.57
C ASN A 514 -3.48 -13.61 6.30
N PRO A 515 -2.15 -13.44 6.21
CA PRO A 515 -1.50 -12.70 5.13
C PRO A 515 -1.66 -13.33 3.74
N LEU A 516 -1.96 -14.64 3.64
CA LEU A 516 -2.30 -15.27 2.35
C LEU A 516 -3.58 -14.68 1.73
N GLY A 517 -4.52 -14.21 2.56
CA GLY A 517 -5.79 -13.63 2.11
C GLY A 517 -5.70 -12.17 1.67
N TRP A 518 -4.59 -11.47 1.92
CA TRP A 518 -4.49 -10.02 1.69
C TRP A 518 -4.57 -9.60 0.21
N PRO A 519 -3.91 -10.26 -0.77
CA PRO A 519 -3.96 -9.82 -2.17
C PRO A 519 -5.37 -9.88 -2.78
N ILE A 520 -6.18 -10.85 -2.34
CA ILE A 520 -7.58 -11.03 -2.76
C ILE A 520 -8.59 -10.32 -1.82
N GLN A 521 -8.08 -9.64 -0.79
CA GLN A 521 -8.87 -8.94 0.24
C GLN A 521 -9.89 -9.86 0.94
N TRP A 522 -9.46 -11.06 1.38
CA TRP A 522 -10.36 -12.08 1.95
C TRP A 522 -11.05 -11.67 3.25
N ARG A 523 -10.29 -11.04 4.17
CA ARG A 523 -10.78 -10.48 5.44
C ARG A 523 -10.22 -9.06 5.62
N PRO A 524 -10.87 -8.01 5.08
CA PRO A 524 -10.51 -6.63 5.33
C PRO A 524 -10.72 -6.26 6.81
N THR A 525 -10.13 -5.15 7.24
CA THR A 525 -10.24 -4.65 8.62
C THR A 525 -11.33 -3.59 8.72
N ALA A 526 -12.28 -3.73 9.64
CA ALA A 526 -13.19 -2.64 9.99
C ALA A 526 -12.43 -1.58 10.81
N PHE A 527 -12.54 -0.31 10.41
CA PHE A 527 -11.98 0.83 11.15
C PHE A 527 -13.05 1.58 11.95
N PHE A 528 -14.29 1.59 11.44
CA PHE A 528 -15.44 2.26 12.06
C PHE A 528 -16.72 1.53 11.68
N PHE A 529 -17.66 1.40 12.62
CA PHE A 529 -19.01 0.95 12.38
C PHE A 529 -19.96 1.50 13.45
N GLU A 530 -21.04 2.15 13.04
CA GLU A 530 -22.01 2.79 13.92
C GLU A 530 -23.44 2.39 13.54
N THR A 531 -24.14 1.74 14.47
CA THR A 531 -25.58 1.43 14.43
C THR A 531 -26.13 1.32 15.87
N PRO A 532 -27.30 1.92 16.18
CA PRO A 532 -28.06 2.86 15.37
C PRO A 532 -27.32 4.20 15.26
N VAL A 533 -27.45 4.89 14.13
CA VAL A 533 -26.91 6.24 13.92
C VAL A 533 -27.86 7.27 14.55
N PRO A 534 -27.37 8.34 15.22
CA PRO A 534 -28.21 9.33 15.91
C PRO A 534 -29.33 9.97 15.08
N ALA A 535 -30.42 10.30 15.78
CA ALA A 535 -31.61 10.93 15.19
C ALA A 535 -31.26 12.29 14.54
N GLY A 536 -31.63 12.43 13.27
CA GLY A 536 -31.27 13.57 12.42
C GLY A 536 -30.43 13.18 11.19
N ALA A 537 -29.73 12.05 11.23
CA ALA A 537 -28.99 11.51 10.09
C ALA A 537 -29.94 10.83 9.08
N ALA A 538 -30.64 11.63 8.27
CA ALA A 538 -31.71 11.19 7.36
C ALA A 538 -31.19 10.36 6.16
N CYS A 539 -30.93 9.05 6.37
CA CYS A 539 -30.56 8.12 5.30
C CYS A 539 -31.76 7.57 4.50
N GLY A 540 -32.99 7.97 4.83
CA GLY A 540 -34.22 7.52 4.16
C GLY A 540 -34.63 6.08 4.46
N SER A 541 -34.25 5.53 5.62
CA SER A 541 -34.58 4.15 6.02
C SER A 541 -34.63 4.01 7.55
N ASP A 542 -35.50 3.12 8.04
CA ASP A 542 -35.71 2.85 9.49
C ASP A 542 -34.46 2.32 10.20
N ARG A 543 -33.48 1.82 9.43
CA ARG A 543 -32.17 1.39 9.94
C ARG A 543 -31.07 2.00 9.08
N CYS A 544 -30.39 3.00 9.61
CA CYS A 544 -29.18 3.56 9.04
C CYS A 544 -27.92 2.89 9.62
N ALA A 545 -26.83 2.92 8.88
CA ALA A 545 -25.49 2.54 9.32
C ALA A 545 -24.47 3.54 8.77
N ALA A 546 -23.39 3.77 9.52
CA ALA A 546 -22.18 4.44 9.02
C ALA A 546 -20.97 3.52 9.25
N ALA A 547 -20.04 3.48 8.31
CA ALA A 547 -18.92 2.54 8.35
C ALA A 547 -17.65 3.09 7.67
N ILE A 548 -16.50 2.55 8.07
CA ILE A 548 -15.24 2.59 7.34
C ILE A 548 -14.65 1.18 7.36
N THR A 549 -14.46 0.58 6.19
CA THR A 549 -13.78 -0.71 6.02
C THR A 549 -12.53 -0.52 5.17
N ALA A 550 -11.37 -0.91 5.69
CA ALA A 550 -10.09 -0.88 4.99
C ALA A 550 -10.04 -2.00 3.93
N LEU A 551 -10.69 -1.74 2.80
CA LEU A 551 -10.91 -2.65 1.69
C LEU A 551 -10.58 -1.94 0.38
N GLY A 552 -9.67 -2.51 -0.41
CA GLY A 552 -9.36 -2.07 -1.76
C GLY A 552 -10.53 -2.21 -2.75
N ASN A 553 -10.44 -1.60 -3.94
CA ASN A 553 -11.43 -1.86 -4.99
C ASN A 553 -11.35 -3.35 -5.41
N PRO A 554 -12.38 -4.19 -5.20
CA PRO A 554 -12.23 -5.64 -5.33
C PRO A 554 -11.82 -6.08 -6.75
N VAL A 555 -12.40 -5.47 -7.78
CA VAL A 555 -12.08 -5.74 -9.20
C VAL A 555 -10.61 -5.42 -9.51
N LEU A 556 -10.08 -4.32 -8.97
CA LEU A 556 -8.68 -3.92 -9.12
C LEU A 556 -7.74 -4.91 -8.41
N TRP A 557 -8.05 -5.35 -7.19
CA TRP A 557 -7.20 -6.23 -6.39
C TRP A 557 -7.22 -7.69 -6.86
N TRP A 558 -8.36 -8.18 -7.33
CA TRP A 558 -8.46 -9.50 -7.96
C TRP A 558 -7.73 -9.54 -9.32
N ALA A 559 -7.88 -8.49 -10.14
CA ALA A 559 -7.11 -8.34 -11.38
C ALA A 559 -5.60 -8.24 -11.10
N ALA A 560 -5.19 -7.53 -10.04
CA ALA A 560 -3.80 -7.45 -9.62
C ALA A 560 -3.25 -8.80 -9.15
N SER A 561 -4.00 -9.56 -8.35
CA SER A 561 -3.62 -10.89 -7.89
C SER A 561 -3.36 -11.84 -9.06
N LEU A 562 -4.23 -11.83 -10.08
CA LEU A 562 -4.02 -12.61 -11.31
C LEU A 562 -2.81 -12.09 -12.11
N ALA A 563 -2.64 -10.76 -12.19
CA ALA A 563 -1.51 -10.14 -12.88
C ALA A 563 -0.16 -10.40 -12.19
N VAL A 564 -0.11 -10.60 -10.87
CA VAL A 564 1.11 -11.02 -10.13
C VAL A 564 1.59 -12.38 -10.62
N LEU A 565 0.70 -13.37 -10.76
CA LEU A 565 1.07 -14.70 -11.26
C LEU A 565 1.66 -14.62 -12.67
N VAL A 566 1.03 -13.83 -13.55
CA VAL A 566 1.52 -13.57 -14.92
C VAL A 566 2.84 -12.81 -14.91
N ALA A 567 3.04 -11.84 -14.01
CA ALA A 567 4.28 -11.09 -13.86
C ALA A 567 5.43 -11.95 -13.33
N VAL A 568 5.19 -12.87 -12.39
CA VAL A 568 6.20 -13.82 -11.89
C VAL A 568 6.63 -14.76 -13.01
N TRP A 569 5.68 -15.36 -13.73
CA TRP A 569 5.98 -16.19 -14.90
C TRP A 569 6.76 -15.42 -15.97
N TRP A 570 6.35 -14.18 -16.27
CA TRP A 570 7.01 -13.32 -17.26
C TRP A 570 8.43 -12.93 -16.82
N LEU A 571 8.64 -12.65 -15.53
CA LEU A 571 9.97 -12.38 -14.97
C LEU A 571 10.89 -13.60 -15.12
N VAL A 572 10.42 -14.79 -14.74
CA VAL A 572 11.22 -16.02 -14.84
C VAL A 572 11.56 -16.36 -16.30
N ARG A 573 10.58 -16.30 -17.21
CA ARG A 573 10.74 -16.66 -18.62
C ARG A 573 11.48 -15.62 -19.46
N HIS A 574 11.19 -14.33 -19.29
CA HIS A 574 11.68 -13.26 -20.16
C HIS A 574 12.67 -12.30 -19.49
N ARG A 575 12.92 -12.43 -18.17
CA ARG A 575 13.85 -11.60 -17.39
C ARG A 575 13.59 -10.09 -17.53
N ASP A 576 12.31 -9.71 -17.72
CA ASP A 576 11.90 -8.33 -17.90
C ASP A 576 12.08 -7.54 -16.59
N TRP A 577 12.98 -6.56 -16.62
CA TRP A 577 13.24 -5.67 -15.48
C TRP A 577 12.00 -4.90 -15.03
N ARG A 578 10.98 -4.71 -15.90
CA ARG A 578 9.70 -4.11 -15.51
C ARG A 578 8.84 -5.04 -14.67
N ALA A 579 8.85 -6.34 -14.97
CA ALA A 579 8.15 -7.33 -14.15
C ALA A 579 8.77 -7.39 -12.74
N ALA A 580 10.11 -7.39 -12.64
CA ALA A 580 10.80 -7.24 -11.35
C ALA A 580 10.46 -5.93 -10.63
N ALA A 581 10.32 -4.82 -11.36
CA ALA A 581 10.00 -3.50 -10.79
C ALA A 581 8.56 -3.39 -10.26
N VAL A 582 7.59 -4.12 -10.83
CA VAL A 582 6.20 -4.15 -10.30
C VAL A 582 6.00 -5.21 -9.22
N LEU A 583 6.84 -6.24 -9.17
CA LEU A 583 6.83 -7.26 -8.11
C LEU A 583 7.60 -6.85 -6.85
N SER A 584 8.52 -5.88 -6.92
CA SER A 584 9.38 -5.52 -5.79
C SER A 584 8.60 -5.02 -4.56
N GLY A 585 7.50 -4.28 -4.75
CA GLY A 585 6.66 -3.84 -3.63
C GLY A 585 5.86 -4.96 -2.97
N PHE A 586 5.46 -5.99 -3.71
CA PHE A 586 4.88 -7.21 -3.10
C PHE A 586 5.94 -7.98 -2.30
N LEU A 587 7.16 -8.13 -2.85
CA LEU A 587 8.27 -8.79 -2.17
C LEU A 587 8.73 -8.04 -0.90
N ALA A 588 8.55 -6.73 -0.85
CA ALA A 588 8.87 -5.91 0.33
C ALA A 588 7.70 -5.79 1.33
N GLY A 589 6.50 -5.43 0.86
CA GLY A 589 5.37 -5.07 1.71
C GLY A 589 4.41 -6.21 2.06
N TRP A 590 4.45 -7.33 1.34
CA TRP A 590 3.56 -8.49 1.55
C TRP A 590 4.31 -9.74 2.01
N VAL A 591 5.27 -10.23 1.20
CA VAL A 591 5.92 -11.54 1.40
C VAL A 591 6.51 -11.75 2.81
N PRO A 592 7.16 -10.76 3.48
CA PRO A 592 7.71 -10.96 4.82
C PRO A 592 6.65 -11.34 5.87
N TRP A 593 5.41 -10.85 5.74
CA TRP A 593 4.33 -11.15 6.67
C TRP A 593 3.92 -12.63 6.68
N LEU A 594 4.23 -13.39 5.62
CA LEU A 594 4.01 -14.84 5.57
C LEU A 594 4.80 -15.57 6.67
N ALA A 595 5.97 -15.06 7.07
CA ALA A 595 6.75 -15.59 8.19
C ALA A 595 6.15 -15.22 9.57
N TYR A 596 5.34 -14.16 9.63
CA TYR A 596 4.69 -13.65 10.85
C TYR A 596 3.19 -13.98 10.90
N ALA A 597 2.72 -14.94 10.09
CA ALA A 597 1.32 -15.35 10.01
C ALA A 597 0.74 -15.94 11.31
N HIS A 598 1.58 -16.18 12.32
CA HIS A 598 1.22 -16.61 13.68
C HIS A 598 0.92 -15.43 14.64
N ARG A 599 1.27 -14.19 14.27
CA ARG A 599 1.00 -12.99 15.07
C ARG A 599 -0.39 -12.41 14.77
N THR A 600 -0.85 -11.55 15.68
CA THR A 600 -2.04 -10.71 15.45
C THR A 600 -1.71 -9.61 14.44
N ILE A 601 -2.00 -9.87 13.16
CA ILE A 601 -1.73 -8.97 12.03
C ILE A 601 -2.97 -8.78 11.15
N PHE A 602 -2.99 -7.69 10.38
CA PHE A 602 -4.20 -7.13 9.78
C PHE A 602 -4.06 -6.84 8.30
N ALA A 603 -5.15 -7.03 7.54
CA ALA A 603 -5.15 -6.82 6.09
C ALA A 603 -4.89 -5.37 5.67
N PHE A 604 -5.18 -4.38 6.52
CA PHE A 604 -4.96 -2.96 6.21
C PHE A 604 -3.48 -2.61 5.98
N TYR A 605 -2.53 -3.38 6.53
CA TYR A 605 -1.09 -3.24 6.24
C TYR A 605 -0.78 -3.30 4.73
N SER A 606 -1.70 -3.84 3.92
CA SER A 606 -1.59 -3.89 2.47
C SER A 606 -1.49 -2.52 1.78
N ILE A 607 -1.87 -1.42 2.45
CA ILE A 607 -1.62 -0.05 1.95
C ILE A 607 -0.15 0.16 1.55
N ALA A 608 0.80 -0.42 2.30
CA ALA A 608 2.22 -0.30 2.05
C ALA A 608 2.65 -0.79 0.65
N PHE A 609 1.93 -1.76 0.06
CA PHE A 609 2.18 -2.26 -1.29
C PHE A 609 1.07 -1.94 -2.30
N THR A 610 -0.01 -1.24 -1.93
CA THR A 610 -1.10 -0.83 -2.84
C THR A 610 -0.64 -0.10 -4.12
N PRO A 611 0.40 0.77 -4.12
CA PRO A 611 0.91 1.33 -5.37
C PRO A 611 1.40 0.25 -6.36
N TRP A 612 1.88 -0.90 -5.87
CA TRP A 612 2.33 -2.03 -6.71
C TRP A 612 1.19 -2.92 -7.18
N VAL A 613 0.09 -3.02 -6.41
CA VAL A 613 -1.20 -3.58 -6.87
C VAL A 613 -1.67 -2.84 -8.13
N VAL A 614 -1.54 -1.51 -8.16
CA VAL A 614 -1.83 -0.73 -9.36
C VAL A 614 -0.78 -0.93 -10.46
N LEU A 615 0.52 -0.88 -10.13
CA LEU A 615 1.59 -1.04 -11.13
C LEU A 615 1.54 -2.39 -11.86
N VAL A 616 1.19 -3.49 -11.21
CA VAL A 616 1.16 -4.82 -11.86
C VAL A 616 -0.03 -4.95 -12.82
N VAL A 617 -1.19 -4.35 -12.50
CA VAL A 617 -2.33 -4.25 -13.43
C VAL A 617 -1.98 -3.38 -14.63
N VAL A 618 -1.41 -2.20 -14.41
CA VAL A 618 -0.99 -1.29 -15.50
C VAL A 618 0.12 -1.91 -16.35
N TRP A 619 1.03 -2.70 -15.76
CA TRP A 619 2.00 -3.51 -16.50
C TRP A 619 1.30 -4.53 -17.41
N GLY A 620 0.30 -5.26 -16.92
CA GLY A 620 -0.49 -6.21 -17.71
C GLY A 620 -1.20 -5.55 -18.89
N LEU A 621 -1.85 -4.41 -18.65
CA LEU A 621 -2.53 -3.62 -19.68
C LEU A 621 -1.55 -3.05 -20.72
N ASP A 622 -0.40 -2.51 -20.28
CA ASP A 622 0.68 -2.06 -21.17
C ASP A 622 1.31 -3.21 -21.97
N ARG A 623 1.39 -4.42 -21.40
CA ARG A 623 1.82 -5.63 -22.12
C ARG A 623 0.81 -6.02 -23.20
N LEU A 624 -0.49 -6.02 -22.91
CA LEU A 624 -1.55 -6.31 -23.88
C LEU A 624 -1.58 -5.25 -25.00
N ARG A 625 -1.50 -3.96 -24.64
CA ARG A 625 -1.46 -2.80 -25.55
C ARG A 625 -0.29 -2.83 -26.54
N ARG A 626 0.85 -3.42 -26.17
CA ARG A 626 2.01 -3.63 -27.07
C ARG A 626 1.84 -4.79 -28.04
N SER A 627 0.79 -5.63 -27.92
CA SER A 627 0.49 -6.68 -28.89
C SER A 627 -0.18 -6.08 -30.13
N THR A 628 0.57 -5.93 -31.22
CA THR A 628 0.10 -5.30 -32.48
C THR A 628 -1.17 -5.95 -33.02
N ARG A 629 -1.23 -7.29 -33.01
CA ARG A 629 -2.37 -8.11 -33.49
C ARG A 629 -3.69 -7.81 -32.76
N HIS A 630 -3.64 -7.30 -31.53
CA HIS A 630 -4.82 -7.13 -30.67
C HIS A 630 -5.00 -5.70 -30.13
N ARG A 631 -4.36 -4.68 -30.74
CA ARG A 631 -4.38 -3.29 -30.22
C ARG A 631 -5.78 -2.71 -29.99
N ARG A 632 -6.78 -3.02 -30.84
CA ARG A 632 -8.18 -2.59 -30.62
C ARG A 632 -8.77 -3.23 -29.37
N LEU A 633 -8.75 -4.56 -29.28
CA LEU A 633 -9.20 -5.33 -28.12
C LEU A 633 -8.51 -4.87 -26.82
N ALA A 634 -7.20 -4.61 -26.87
CA ALA A 634 -6.43 -4.09 -25.73
C ALA A 634 -6.98 -2.75 -25.21
N ILE A 635 -7.39 -1.85 -26.10
CA ILE A 635 -8.02 -0.56 -25.73
C ILE A 635 -9.42 -0.81 -25.17
N THR A 636 -10.26 -1.62 -25.83
CA THR A 636 -11.61 -1.95 -25.35
C THR A 636 -11.60 -2.58 -23.96
N VAL A 637 -10.73 -3.57 -23.73
CA VAL A 637 -10.54 -4.21 -22.41
C VAL A 637 -10.03 -3.21 -21.36
N THR A 638 -9.08 -2.34 -21.73
CA THR A 638 -8.60 -1.29 -20.80
C THR A 638 -9.72 -0.34 -20.40
N VAL A 639 -10.53 0.14 -21.35
CA VAL A 639 -11.64 1.06 -21.09
C VAL A 639 -12.74 0.39 -20.26
N ALA A 640 -13.16 -0.82 -20.64
CA ALA A 640 -14.18 -1.57 -19.89
C ALA A 640 -13.74 -1.87 -18.45
N PHE A 641 -12.48 -2.28 -18.25
CA PHE A 641 -11.90 -2.49 -16.92
C PHE A 641 -11.89 -1.20 -16.09
N VAL A 642 -11.47 -0.07 -16.68
CA VAL A 642 -11.44 1.22 -15.96
C VAL A 642 -12.85 1.70 -15.60
N LEU A 643 -13.82 1.57 -16.51
CA LEU A 643 -15.23 1.92 -16.23
C LEU A 643 -15.81 1.04 -15.11
N LEU A 644 -15.52 -0.26 -15.11
CA LEU A 644 -15.94 -1.18 -14.05
C LEU A 644 -15.29 -0.83 -12.71
N VAL A 645 -13.98 -0.56 -12.68
CA VAL A 645 -13.28 -0.10 -11.46
C VAL A 645 -13.89 1.20 -10.94
N VAL A 646 -14.13 2.20 -11.80
CA VAL A 646 -14.74 3.48 -11.40
C VAL A 646 -16.18 3.29 -10.89
N ALA A 647 -17.00 2.44 -11.53
CA ALA A 647 -18.36 2.16 -11.09
C ALA A 647 -18.38 1.46 -9.70
N VAL A 648 -17.50 0.47 -9.49
CA VAL A 648 -17.34 -0.18 -8.18
C VAL A 648 -16.82 0.80 -7.14
N SER A 649 -15.86 1.67 -7.47
CA SER A 649 -15.40 2.70 -6.55
C SER A 649 -16.47 3.73 -6.21
N ALA A 650 -17.35 4.11 -7.15
CA ALA A 650 -18.49 4.99 -6.89
C ALA A 650 -19.53 4.32 -5.97
N PHE A 651 -19.77 3.01 -6.15
CA PHE A 651 -20.62 2.21 -5.26
C PHE A 651 -20.08 2.16 -3.83
N PHE A 652 -18.79 1.83 -3.64
CA PHE A 652 -18.16 1.71 -2.32
C PHE A 652 -17.80 3.05 -1.63
N TYR A 653 -17.70 4.17 -2.36
CA TYR A 653 -17.26 5.46 -1.80
C TYR A 653 -18.03 5.93 -0.54
N PRO A 654 -19.34 5.72 -0.38
CA PRO A 654 -20.06 6.00 0.87
C PRO A 654 -19.50 5.22 2.07
N VAL A 655 -19.20 3.93 1.88
CA VAL A 655 -18.66 3.01 2.91
C VAL A 655 -17.16 3.21 3.15
N TRP A 656 -16.42 3.83 2.21
CA TRP A 656 -15.04 4.28 2.43
C TRP A 656 -14.93 5.67 3.09
N THR A 657 -16.05 6.40 3.24
CA THR A 657 -16.03 7.80 3.72
C THR A 657 -17.01 8.08 4.86
N ALA A 658 -17.47 7.06 5.59
CA ALA A 658 -18.43 7.16 6.69
C ALA A 658 -19.68 7.98 6.33
N GLN A 659 -20.23 7.78 5.13
CA GLN A 659 -21.55 8.30 4.81
C GLN A 659 -22.60 7.47 5.56
N VAL A 660 -23.60 8.15 6.10
CA VAL A 660 -24.76 7.48 6.69
C VAL A 660 -25.64 6.96 5.57
N VAL A 661 -25.81 5.65 5.51
CA VAL A 661 -26.51 4.93 4.43
C VAL A 661 -27.57 3.99 5.02
N PRO A 662 -28.60 3.58 4.26
CA PRO A 662 -29.47 2.48 4.67
C PRO A 662 -28.65 1.23 5.01
N HIS A 663 -29.00 0.54 6.09
CA HIS A 663 -28.31 -0.69 6.52
C HIS A 663 -28.27 -1.73 5.40
N ARG A 664 -29.35 -1.85 4.61
CA ARG A 664 -29.40 -2.71 3.42
C ARG A 664 -28.39 -2.31 2.34
N PHE A 665 -28.11 -1.02 2.16
CA PHE A 665 -27.08 -0.56 1.22
C PHE A 665 -25.69 -1.00 1.69
N TRP A 666 -25.36 -0.82 2.97
CA TRP A 666 -24.12 -1.36 3.54
C TRP A 666 -24.02 -2.90 3.38
N GLN A 667 -25.09 -3.65 3.62
CA GLN A 667 -25.10 -5.11 3.42
C GLN A 667 -24.79 -5.53 1.97
N LEU A 668 -25.19 -4.75 0.96
CA LEU A 668 -24.84 -5.00 -0.45
C LEU A 668 -23.35 -4.81 -0.77
N HIS A 669 -22.56 -4.27 0.15
CA HIS A 669 -21.09 -4.18 0.03
C HIS A 669 -20.39 -5.44 0.53
N ILE A 670 -21.09 -6.41 1.13
CA ILE A 670 -20.51 -7.61 1.73
C ILE A 670 -20.47 -8.74 0.70
N TRP A 671 -19.53 -8.67 -0.23
CA TRP A 671 -19.45 -9.59 -1.37
C TRP A 671 -18.84 -10.96 -1.05
N MET A 672 -18.11 -11.08 0.05
CA MET A 672 -17.55 -12.35 0.53
C MET A 672 -17.88 -12.55 2.01
N PRO A 673 -18.20 -13.78 2.47
CA PRO A 673 -18.57 -14.04 3.87
C PRO A 673 -17.51 -13.63 4.91
N GLY A 674 -16.23 -13.54 4.53
CA GLY A 674 -15.13 -13.14 5.41
C GLY A 674 -14.97 -11.63 5.63
N TRP A 675 -15.85 -10.79 5.06
CA TRP A 675 -15.78 -9.33 5.16
C TRP A 675 -16.39 -8.74 6.44
N ILE A 676 -16.96 -9.59 7.30
CA ILE A 676 -17.39 -9.32 8.68
C ILE A 676 -16.80 -10.43 9.56
#